data_AF-A0A8J4LEL6-F1
#
_entry.id   AF-A0A8J4LEL6-F1
#
_cell.length_a   1.000
_cell.length_b   1.000
_cell.length_c   1.000
_cell.angle_alpha   90.00
_cell.angle_beta   90.00
_cell.angle_gamma   90.00
#
_symmetry.space_group_name_H-M   'P 1'
#
loop_
_entity.id
_entity.type
_entity.pdbx_description
1 polymer ?
#
loop_
_entity_poly.entity_id
_entity_poly.type
_entity_poly.pdbx_seq_one_letter_code
_entity_poly.pdbx_strand_id
1 'polypeptide(L)'
;QNHVLTLMSMAARIYKHPSLKNSINLVVVKVLVVDEAAAGPEVSDNGGLTLRNFCSWQQRFNPPSDRHPEHYDTAILLTRQDFCGHQSCDTLGVADIGTMCDRNKSCSVIEDEGLQAAYTLAHELGHVLSMPHDDSKTCERLFGPLGKHHMMAPLFIHLNKTQPWSPCSAMYLTEFLDGGHGDCLLDAPADPLSLPTELPGQGALYSLDQQCQQIFGKDFQHCPNTTEEDICAQLWCRTGGGEPLCHTKNGSLPWADGTPCKAGGLCWDGRCVPQDTLKPQPAVDGGWGPWSPWGSCSRTCGGGVQFSYRHCDSPKPQHGGRYCEGQRAKYQSCHTNECPPDGKSFREQQCEKYNSYNFTDLEGNRLEWVPKYAGVSPRDRCKLFCRARGRSEFKVFEAKVIDGTLCGPETLSICVHGQCIKAGCDHVVGSSKKLDKCGVCGGNGSTCRKISGSLNRSKYGYNDIVTIPAGATNIDIKQRSHRGVRHDGNYLALRTLEGKYLLNGDFAISAMEQDILIKGTILKYSGSLTTLERLQSFRQLPEPLTVQLLTIASEIFPPKVKYTFFIPKDVPFSKQKGKEKKSANVIRPMLTSQWVLGDWSECSKTCGSGWQRRTVDCRDMEGQTSSACDRALKPEDIKPCGDVPCPLWRLGPWSPCSQTCGEGVRTRNASCIDYTGKITAPEKCSSPGPPPATAACVLRQC
;
A
#
# COMPACT_ATOMS: atom_id res chain seq x y z
N GLN A 1 -12.52 24.85 19.90
CA GLN A 1 -13.27 23.79 19.16
C GLN A 1 -13.99 24.33 17.92
N ASN A 2 -14.95 25.26 18.04
CA ASN A 2 -15.71 25.78 16.88
C ASN A 2 -14.83 26.34 15.75
N HIS A 3 -13.72 26.99 16.10
CA HIS A 3 -12.76 27.48 15.11
C HIS A 3 -12.16 26.35 14.26
N VAL A 4 -11.63 25.30 14.91
CA VAL A 4 -11.06 24.12 14.25
C VAL A 4 -12.07 23.44 13.33
N LEU A 5 -13.32 23.26 13.78
CA LEU A 5 -14.37 22.66 12.96
C LEU A 5 -14.74 23.52 11.74
N THR A 6 -14.62 24.84 11.84
CA THR A 6 -14.84 25.75 10.70
C THR A 6 -13.73 25.61 9.66
N LEU A 7 -12.46 25.58 10.09
CA LEU A 7 -11.32 25.34 9.19
C LEU A 7 -11.45 23.99 8.47
N MET A 8 -11.80 22.93 9.21
CA MET A 8 -12.03 21.60 8.65
C MET A 8 -13.20 21.57 7.67
N SER A 9 -14.29 22.31 7.94
CA SER A 9 -15.41 22.44 7.00
C SER A 9 -15.00 23.10 5.68
N MET A 10 -14.20 24.16 5.74
CA MET A 10 -13.67 24.84 4.56
C MET A 10 -12.77 23.91 3.75
N ALA A 11 -11.81 23.23 4.40
CA ALA A 11 -10.96 22.24 3.74
C ALA A 11 -11.77 21.09 3.14
N ALA A 12 -12.79 20.58 3.85
CA ALA A 12 -13.66 19.51 3.36
C ALA A 12 -14.40 19.90 2.06
N ARG A 13 -14.79 21.16 1.90
CA ARG A 13 -15.42 21.67 0.67
C ARG A 13 -14.43 21.68 -0.50
N ILE A 14 -13.16 22.03 -0.26
CA ILE A 14 -12.10 22.01 -1.27
C ILE A 14 -11.83 20.58 -1.77
N TYR A 15 -11.77 19.60 -0.87
CA TYR A 15 -11.57 18.18 -1.23
C TYR A 15 -12.73 17.56 -2.00
N LYS A 16 -13.96 18.07 -1.81
CA LYS A 16 -15.13 17.64 -2.58
C LYS A 16 -15.14 18.17 -4.02
N HIS A 17 -14.25 19.11 -4.37
CA HIS A 17 -14.29 19.71 -5.69
C HIS A 17 -13.88 18.70 -6.79
N PRO A 18 -14.65 18.58 -7.90
CA PRO A 18 -14.44 17.53 -8.89
C PRO A 18 -13.13 17.63 -9.70
N SER A 19 -12.43 18.77 -9.62
CA SER A 19 -11.07 18.90 -10.18
C SER A 19 -10.06 17.94 -9.55
N LEU A 20 -10.31 17.46 -8.32
CA LEU A 20 -9.50 16.45 -7.65
C LEU A 20 -9.58 15.06 -8.32
N LYS A 21 -10.63 14.84 -9.12
CA LYS A 21 -10.94 13.60 -9.83
C LYS A 21 -11.03 12.36 -8.93
N ASN A 22 -11.27 12.52 -7.64
CA ASN A 22 -11.41 11.43 -6.67
C ASN A 22 -12.47 11.83 -5.63
N SER A 23 -13.12 10.82 -5.03
CA SER A 23 -14.06 11.04 -3.92
C SER A 23 -13.28 10.99 -2.61
N ILE A 24 -12.99 12.16 -2.03
CA ILE A 24 -12.35 12.29 -0.71
C ILE A 24 -13.27 13.07 0.21
N ASN A 25 -13.56 12.50 1.38
CA ASN A 25 -14.38 13.14 2.40
C ASN A 25 -13.54 13.32 3.66
N LEU A 26 -13.33 14.57 4.08
CA LEU A 26 -12.69 14.85 5.36
C LEU A 26 -13.71 14.72 6.48
N VAL A 27 -13.36 13.96 7.51
CA VAL A 27 -14.19 13.72 8.68
C VAL A 27 -13.36 13.92 9.94
N VAL A 28 -13.92 14.62 10.93
CA VAL A 28 -13.25 14.85 12.22
C VAL A 28 -13.82 13.87 13.23
N VAL A 29 -12.99 13.00 13.78
CA VAL A 29 -13.41 12.03 14.80
C VAL A 29 -13.09 12.49 16.23
N LYS A 30 -12.07 13.35 16.38
CA LYS A 30 -11.57 13.79 17.69
C LYS A 30 -10.94 15.16 17.58
N VAL A 31 -11.19 16.01 18.58
CA VAL A 31 -10.51 17.30 18.76
C VAL A 31 -9.91 17.31 20.16
N LEU A 32 -8.60 17.56 20.25
CA LEU A 32 -7.88 17.70 21.50
C LEU A 32 -7.40 19.14 21.62
N VAL A 33 -7.64 19.76 22.77
CA VAL A 33 -7.12 21.08 23.13
C VAL A 33 -6.06 20.87 24.21
N VAL A 34 -4.87 21.39 23.98
CA VAL A 34 -3.74 21.30 24.92
C VAL A 34 -3.62 22.64 25.64
N ASP A 35 -4.12 22.70 26.87
CA ASP A 35 -4.09 23.93 27.68
C ASP A 35 -2.73 24.14 28.36
N GLU A 36 -2.03 23.05 28.70
CA GLU A 36 -0.71 23.07 29.33
C GLU A 36 0.38 22.67 28.32
N ALA A 37 1.32 23.57 28.04
CA ALA A 37 2.39 23.33 27.07
C ALA A 37 3.22 22.07 27.38
N ALA A 38 3.43 21.74 28.66
CA ALA A 38 4.19 20.56 29.09
C ALA A 38 3.48 19.23 28.77
N ALA A 39 2.16 19.23 28.59
CA ALA A 39 1.39 18.04 28.22
C ALA A 39 1.33 17.82 26.69
N GLY A 40 1.64 18.86 25.91
CA GLY A 40 1.63 18.85 24.45
C GLY A 40 2.87 18.25 23.80
N PRO A 41 2.88 18.16 22.46
CA PRO A 41 4.12 17.96 21.71
C PRO A 41 5.04 19.17 21.90
N GLU A 42 6.35 18.95 21.85
CA GLU A 42 7.32 20.05 21.81
C GLU A 42 7.23 20.75 20.45
N VAL A 43 6.93 22.04 20.49
CA VAL A 43 6.76 22.92 19.34
C VAL A 43 7.89 23.94 19.32
N SER A 44 8.55 24.10 18.17
CA SER A 44 9.61 25.08 17.94
C SER A 44 9.45 25.75 16.57
N ASP A 45 10.28 26.76 16.30
CA ASP A 45 10.40 27.42 15.01
C ASP A 45 10.79 26.46 13.87
N ASN A 46 11.56 25.41 14.17
CA ASN A 46 11.84 24.34 13.22
C ASN A 46 10.60 23.46 12.97
N GLY A 47 9.83 23.76 11.93
CA GLY A 47 8.63 23.01 11.55
C GLY A 47 8.85 21.50 11.35
N GLY A 48 10.03 21.08 10.84
CA GLY A 48 10.35 19.66 10.67
C GLY A 48 10.58 18.92 12.00
N LEU A 49 11.19 19.58 12.98
CA LEU A 49 11.32 19.04 14.34
C LEU A 49 9.96 18.97 15.03
N THR A 50 9.16 20.04 14.92
CA THR A 50 7.79 20.08 15.43
C THR A 50 6.94 18.96 14.84
N LEU A 51 7.00 18.72 13.53
CA LEU A 51 6.31 17.62 12.87
C LEU A 51 6.72 16.28 13.49
N ARG A 52 8.01 15.97 13.58
CA ARG A 52 8.50 14.71 14.17
C ARG A 52 8.01 14.52 15.61
N ASN A 53 8.08 15.56 16.41
CA ASN A 53 7.65 15.54 17.81
C ASN A 53 6.13 15.29 17.91
N PHE A 54 5.33 15.97 17.08
CA PHE A 54 3.88 15.77 17.02
C PHE A 54 3.48 14.37 16.54
N CYS A 55 4.11 13.88 15.47
CA CYS A 55 3.87 12.53 14.93
C CYS A 55 4.12 11.44 15.97
N SER A 56 5.11 11.62 16.85
CA SER A 56 5.38 10.72 17.97
C SER A 56 4.36 10.87 19.10
N TRP A 57 4.02 12.12 19.44
CA TRP A 57 3.07 12.43 20.51
C TRP A 57 1.65 11.93 20.23
N GLN A 58 1.14 12.14 19.01
CA GLN A 58 -0.23 11.77 18.64
C GLN A 58 -0.51 10.27 18.77
N GLN A 59 0.52 9.41 18.59
CA GLN A 59 0.35 7.96 18.66
C GLN A 59 -0.14 7.47 20.02
N ARG A 60 0.12 8.24 21.09
CA ARG A 60 -0.38 7.95 22.44
C ARG A 60 -1.90 7.98 22.53
N PHE A 61 -2.54 8.69 21.60
CA PHE A 61 -3.99 8.90 21.54
C PHE A 61 -4.65 8.23 20.34
N ASN A 62 -3.88 7.51 19.50
CA ASN A 62 -4.38 6.80 18.33
C ASN A 62 -4.42 5.27 18.56
N PRO A 63 -5.59 4.69 18.88
CA PRO A 63 -5.76 3.25 19.01
C PRO A 63 -5.28 2.51 17.75
N PRO A 64 -4.63 1.34 17.89
CA PRO A 64 -4.01 0.64 16.75
C PRO A 64 -5.01 -0.04 15.81
N SER A 65 -6.30 -0.08 16.15
CA SER A 65 -7.32 -0.77 15.36
C SER A 65 -8.24 0.25 14.70
N ASP A 66 -8.35 0.18 13.38
CA ASP A 66 -9.23 1.03 12.56
C ASP A 66 -10.72 0.90 12.95
N ARG A 67 -11.10 -0.22 13.59
CA ARG A 67 -12.46 -0.44 14.09
C ARG A 67 -12.78 0.33 15.37
N HIS A 68 -11.78 0.92 16.02
CA HIS A 68 -11.98 1.64 17.26
C HIS A 68 -12.60 3.01 16.97
N PRO A 69 -13.65 3.47 17.69
CA PRO A 69 -14.33 4.73 17.37
C PRO A 69 -13.44 5.97 17.42
N GLU A 70 -12.45 5.99 18.32
CA GLU A 70 -11.47 7.08 18.41
C GLU A 70 -10.23 6.90 17.52
N HIS A 71 -10.18 5.88 16.66
CA HIS A 71 -9.11 5.75 15.68
C HIS A 71 -9.20 6.86 14.62
N TYR A 72 -8.06 7.33 14.15
CA TYR A 72 -7.97 8.27 13.04
C TYR A 72 -6.80 7.92 12.11
N ASP A 73 -7.03 8.09 10.81
CA ASP A 73 -6.03 7.82 9.76
C ASP A 73 -4.90 8.84 9.78
N THR A 74 -5.20 10.11 10.10
CA THR A 74 -4.24 11.21 10.09
C THR A 74 -4.50 12.19 11.22
N ALA A 75 -3.43 12.84 11.70
CA ALA A 75 -3.49 13.82 12.79
C ALA A 75 -3.00 15.19 12.34
N ILE A 76 -3.63 16.25 12.83
CA ILE A 76 -3.29 17.63 12.46
C ILE A 76 -3.02 18.44 13.73
N LEU A 77 -1.87 19.10 13.78
CA LEU A 77 -1.55 20.08 14.83
C LEU A 77 -1.76 21.49 14.28
N LEU A 78 -2.60 22.27 14.96
CA LEU A 78 -2.72 23.70 14.75
C LEU A 78 -1.93 24.42 15.84
N THR A 79 -1.02 25.30 15.47
CA THR A 79 -0.17 26.06 16.40
C THR A 79 -0.11 27.53 16.01
N ARG A 80 0.15 28.41 16.99
CA ARG A 80 0.42 29.85 16.77
C ARG A 80 1.92 30.16 16.74
N GLN A 81 2.75 29.12 16.64
CA GLN A 81 4.20 29.26 16.53
C GLN A 81 4.58 29.45 15.06
N ASP A 82 5.27 30.54 14.76
CA ASP A 82 5.84 30.81 13.45
C ASP A 82 6.93 29.76 13.13
N PHE A 83 6.86 29.17 11.94
CA PHE A 83 7.89 28.25 11.48
C PHE A 83 8.95 28.98 10.64
N CYS A 84 10.21 28.88 11.07
CA CYS A 84 11.36 29.48 10.43
C CYS A 84 12.32 28.42 9.87
N GLY A 85 12.56 28.48 8.57
CA GLY A 85 13.66 27.78 7.91
C GLY A 85 15.00 28.52 8.09
N HIS A 86 16.07 27.98 7.50
CA HIS A 86 17.38 28.63 7.53
C HIS A 86 17.44 29.97 6.77
N GLN A 87 16.48 30.24 5.87
CA GLN A 87 16.51 31.39 4.95
C GLN A 87 15.29 32.30 5.04
N SER A 88 14.12 31.80 5.48
CA SER A 88 12.92 32.61 5.70
C SER A 88 11.94 31.96 6.68
N CYS A 89 10.97 32.73 7.15
CA CYS A 89 9.88 32.29 8.03
C CYS A 89 8.52 32.25 7.31
N ASP A 90 8.53 32.03 5.99
CA ASP A 90 7.29 32.03 5.19
C ASP A 90 6.57 30.67 5.19
N THR A 91 7.02 29.72 6.01
CA THR A 91 6.50 28.35 6.01
C THR A 91 5.27 28.26 6.90
N LEU A 92 4.10 28.10 6.30
CA LEU A 92 2.83 28.04 7.05
C LEU A 92 2.45 26.62 7.50
N GLY A 93 3.08 25.58 6.95
CA GLY A 93 2.76 24.20 7.26
C GLY A 93 3.86 23.23 6.84
N VAL A 94 3.86 22.04 7.45
CA VAL A 94 4.80 20.96 7.13
C VAL A 94 4.12 19.60 7.27
N ALA A 95 4.31 18.74 6.27
CA ALA A 95 3.89 17.34 6.29
C ALA A 95 4.88 16.46 5.50
N ASP A 96 4.90 15.16 5.82
CA ASP A 96 5.57 14.16 4.98
C ASP A 96 4.70 13.80 3.77
N ILE A 97 5.33 13.47 2.63
CA ILE A 97 4.60 13.13 1.40
C ILE A 97 4.23 11.63 1.38
N GLY A 98 2.94 11.34 1.13
CA GLY A 98 2.43 9.99 0.86
C GLY A 98 2.41 9.08 2.08
N THR A 99 2.21 9.64 3.27
CA THR A 99 2.26 8.94 4.55
C THR A 99 0.89 8.69 5.18
N MET A 100 -0.22 8.90 4.46
CA MET A 100 -1.59 8.76 4.98
C MET A 100 -1.85 7.47 5.76
N CYS A 101 -1.43 6.31 5.24
CA CYS A 101 -1.59 5.02 5.93
C CYS A 101 -0.31 4.53 6.65
N ASP A 102 0.64 5.44 6.91
CA ASP A 102 1.77 5.20 7.81
C ASP A 102 1.46 5.79 9.19
N ARG A 103 1.08 4.94 10.14
CA ARG A 103 0.71 5.34 11.51
C ARG A 103 1.78 6.18 12.22
N ASN A 104 3.05 6.06 11.83
CA ASN A 104 4.15 6.80 12.45
C ASN A 104 4.37 8.19 11.83
N LYS A 105 3.82 8.43 10.64
CA LYS A 105 4.11 9.61 9.81
C LYS A 105 2.89 10.28 9.18
N SER A 106 1.68 9.77 9.44
CA SER A 106 0.42 10.37 9.00
C SER A 106 0.05 11.56 9.90
N CYS A 107 0.73 12.68 9.67
CA CYS A 107 0.66 13.86 10.52
C CYS A 107 1.01 15.11 9.70
N SER A 108 0.41 16.23 10.06
CA SER A 108 0.75 17.55 9.56
C SER A 108 0.74 18.59 10.68
N VAL A 109 1.56 19.62 10.54
CA VAL A 109 1.61 20.77 11.43
C VAL A 109 1.31 22.03 10.63
N ILE A 110 0.42 22.87 11.14
CA ILE A 110 -0.07 24.07 10.46
C ILE A 110 -0.03 25.26 11.43
N GLU A 111 0.48 26.37 10.93
CA GLU A 111 0.41 27.67 11.57
C GLU A 111 -1.02 28.24 11.42
N ASP A 112 -1.65 28.54 12.56
CA ASP A 112 -2.99 29.11 12.62
C ASP A 112 -2.96 30.63 12.39
N GLU A 113 -3.09 31.02 11.13
CA GLU A 113 -3.28 32.41 10.71
C GLU A 113 -4.77 32.77 10.51
N GLY A 114 -5.67 32.19 11.31
CA GLY A 114 -7.11 32.40 11.19
C GLY A 114 -7.73 31.59 10.05
N LEU A 115 -8.74 32.13 9.36
CA LEU A 115 -9.48 31.35 8.34
C LEU A 115 -8.63 30.88 7.15
N GLN A 116 -7.49 31.53 6.88
CA GLN A 116 -6.58 31.11 5.81
C GLN A 116 -5.88 29.78 6.12
N ALA A 117 -5.75 29.41 7.39
CA ALA A 117 -5.20 28.13 7.81
C ALA A 117 -5.97 26.94 7.23
N ALA A 118 -7.22 27.12 6.80
CA ALA A 118 -7.98 26.09 6.08
C ALA A 118 -7.35 25.70 4.73
N TYR A 119 -6.76 26.65 4.00
CA TYR A 119 -6.08 26.38 2.73
C TYR A 119 -4.74 25.68 2.97
N THR A 120 -3.97 26.14 3.96
CA THR A 120 -2.74 25.48 4.40
C THR A 120 -3.02 24.06 4.87
N LEU A 121 -4.06 23.85 5.66
CA LEU A 121 -4.50 22.53 6.09
C LEU A 121 -4.81 21.62 4.90
N ALA A 122 -5.55 22.13 3.91
CA ALA A 122 -5.85 21.36 2.70
C ALA A 122 -4.61 21.11 1.84
N HIS A 123 -3.63 22.01 1.84
CA HIS A 123 -2.34 21.83 1.17
C HIS A 123 -1.52 20.72 1.85
N GLU A 124 -1.35 20.78 3.18
CA GLU A 124 -0.58 19.78 3.92
C GLU A 124 -1.21 18.40 3.88
N LEU A 125 -2.54 18.30 3.94
CA LEU A 125 -3.22 17.02 3.70
C LEU A 125 -3.00 16.51 2.27
N GLY A 126 -2.80 17.40 1.30
CA GLY A 126 -2.40 17.06 -0.07
C GLY A 126 -1.06 16.33 -0.09
N HIS A 127 -0.06 16.82 0.65
CA HIS A 127 1.22 16.14 0.84
C HIS A 127 1.04 14.77 1.47
N VAL A 128 0.30 14.66 2.58
CA VAL A 128 0.02 13.37 3.24
C VAL A 128 -0.63 12.37 2.26
N LEU A 129 -1.46 12.86 1.32
CA LEU A 129 -2.07 12.13 0.21
C LEU A 129 -1.20 11.99 -1.05
N SER A 130 0.11 12.18 -0.91
CA SER A 130 1.13 11.98 -1.95
C SER A 130 1.14 13.03 -3.08
N MET A 131 0.48 14.18 -2.93
CA MET A 131 0.52 15.24 -3.93
C MET A 131 1.78 16.09 -3.72
N PRO A 132 2.70 16.19 -4.69
CA PRO A 132 3.81 17.13 -4.61
C PRO A 132 3.35 18.54 -4.96
N HIS A 133 4.24 19.52 -4.78
CA HIS A 133 4.00 20.86 -5.33
C HIS A 133 3.86 20.84 -6.85
N ASP A 134 3.03 21.75 -7.36
CA ASP A 134 2.73 21.88 -8.79
C ASP A 134 3.93 22.34 -9.63
N ASP A 135 4.94 22.95 -9.01
CA ASP A 135 6.22 23.36 -9.63
C ASP A 135 7.31 22.27 -9.52
N SER A 136 6.97 21.09 -9.00
CA SER A 136 7.92 19.99 -8.95
C SER A 136 8.35 19.58 -10.37
N LYS A 137 9.62 19.22 -10.54
CA LYS A 137 10.18 18.79 -11.85
C LYS A 137 9.35 17.72 -12.55
N THR A 138 8.69 16.85 -11.79
CA THR A 138 7.84 15.79 -12.35
C THR A 138 6.51 16.33 -12.85
N CYS A 139 5.86 17.24 -12.11
CA CYS A 139 4.66 17.94 -12.59
C CYS A 139 4.97 18.77 -13.84
N GLU A 140 6.04 19.57 -13.82
CA GLU A 140 6.44 20.39 -14.97
C GLU A 140 6.74 19.53 -16.21
N ARG A 141 7.41 18.39 -16.05
CA ARG A 141 7.72 17.48 -17.16
C ARG A 141 6.47 16.86 -17.78
N LEU A 142 5.44 16.56 -16.98
CA LEU A 142 4.25 15.85 -17.44
C LEU A 142 3.13 16.78 -17.93
N PHE A 143 2.99 17.95 -17.29
CA PHE A 143 1.87 18.86 -17.52
C PHE A 143 2.29 20.26 -17.96
N GLY A 144 3.58 20.57 -18.00
CA GLY A 144 4.08 21.92 -18.21
C GLY A 144 3.88 22.82 -16.98
N PRO A 145 4.08 24.15 -17.12
CA PRO A 145 3.89 25.08 -16.02
C PRO A 145 2.40 25.19 -15.64
N LEU A 146 2.06 24.82 -14.41
CA LEU A 146 0.67 24.77 -13.90
C LEU A 146 0.20 26.10 -13.24
N GLY A 147 1.06 27.11 -13.18
CA GLY A 147 0.75 28.40 -12.55
C GLY A 147 0.74 28.34 -11.02
N LYS A 148 0.31 29.44 -10.37
CA LYS A 148 0.35 29.61 -8.89
C LYS A 148 -1.04 29.69 -8.26
N HIS A 149 -2.06 29.13 -8.92
CA HIS A 149 -3.46 29.30 -8.55
C HIS A 149 -4.16 28.02 -8.12
N HIS A 150 -3.40 26.95 -7.91
CA HIS A 150 -3.90 25.66 -7.45
C HIS A 150 -3.51 25.44 -5.98
N MET A 151 -4.22 24.53 -5.31
CA MET A 151 -4.02 24.21 -3.90
C MET A 151 -2.58 23.82 -3.59
N MET A 152 -1.91 23.07 -4.48
CA MET A 152 -0.55 22.57 -4.29
C MET A 152 0.52 23.52 -4.86
N ALA A 153 0.20 24.79 -5.11
CA ALA A 153 1.20 25.79 -5.42
C ALA A 153 2.08 26.05 -4.17
N PRO A 154 3.42 26.16 -4.32
CA PRO A 154 4.33 26.38 -3.19
C PRO A 154 4.19 27.76 -2.54
N LEU A 155 3.66 28.74 -3.30
CA LEU A 155 3.34 30.07 -2.81
C LEU A 155 1.86 30.33 -3.10
N PHE A 156 1.09 30.51 -2.05
CA PHE A 156 -0.33 30.79 -2.14
C PHE A 156 -0.57 32.30 -2.35
N ILE A 157 -0.98 32.67 -3.56
CA ILE A 157 -1.34 34.07 -3.88
C ILE A 157 -2.87 34.22 -3.93
N HIS A 158 -3.52 33.32 -4.68
CA HIS A 158 -4.97 33.28 -4.87
C HIS A 158 -5.37 31.91 -5.41
N LEU A 159 -6.39 31.28 -4.82
CA LEU A 159 -6.92 30.00 -5.28
C LEU A 159 -7.92 30.16 -6.42
N ASN A 160 -7.73 29.46 -7.53
CA ASN A 160 -8.76 29.33 -8.55
C ASN A 160 -9.86 28.38 -8.06
N LYS A 161 -10.93 28.90 -7.46
CA LYS A 161 -12.04 28.08 -6.94
C LYS A 161 -12.80 27.28 -8.00
N THR A 162 -12.69 27.62 -9.30
CA THR A 162 -13.29 26.82 -10.40
C THR A 162 -12.49 25.55 -10.71
N GLN A 163 -11.19 25.57 -10.41
CA GLN A 163 -10.29 24.43 -10.59
C GLN A 163 -9.19 24.47 -9.51
N PRO A 164 -9.55 24.24 -8.23
CA PRO A 164 -8.63 24.37 -7.11
C PRO A 164 -7.50 23.35 -7.18
N TRP A 165 -7.76 22.15 -7.68
CA TRP A 165 -6.75 21.10 -7.84
C TRP A 165 -6.20 21.07 -9.25
N SER A 166 -4.87 21.00 -9.37
CA SER A 166 -4.20 20.88 -10.66
C SER A 166 -4.39 19.47 -11.25
N PRO A 167 -4.20 19.29 -12.57
CA PRO A 167 -4.10 17.96 -13.17
C PRO A 167 -3.02 17.08 -12.54
N CYS A 168 -1.92 17.68 -12.06
CA CYS A 168 -0.84 16.95 -11.39
C CYS A 168 -1.30 16.41 -10.04
N SER A 169 -1.90 17.23 -9.18
CA SER A 169 -2.39 16.81 -7.86
C SER A 169 -3.42 15.67 -8.01
N ALA A 170 -4.35 15.82 -8.96
CA ALA A 170 -5.36 14.81 -9.24
C ALA A 170 -4.76 13.47 -9.74
N MET A 171 -3.69 13.53 -10.56
CA MET A 171 -2.98 12.34 -11.03
C MET A 171 -2.30 11.62 -9.86
N TYR A 172 -1.51 12.34 -9.06
CA TYR A 172 -0.79 11.75 -7.92
C TYR A 172 -1.71 11.11 -6.90
N LEU A 173 -2.83 11.77 -6.55
CA LEU A 173 -3.83 11.17 -5.67
C LEU A 173 -4.43 9.91 -6.29
N THR A 174 -4.73 9.93 -7.59
CA THR A 174 -5.27 8.75 -8.27
C THR A 174 -4.28 7.59 -8.22
N GLU A 175 -3.00 7.83 -8.50
CA GLU A 175 -1.96 6.79 -8.42
C GLU A 175 -1.75 6.27 -6.99
N PHE A 176 -1.84 7.15 -6.00
CA PHE A 176 -1.73 6.78 -4.58
C PHE A 176 -2.86 5.84 -4.16
N LEU A 177 -4.11 6.18 -4.50
CA LEU A 177 -5.29 5.37 -4.17
C LEU A 177 -5.33 4.07 -4.99
N ASP A 178 -5.14 4.14 -6.30
CA ASP A 178 -5.16 2.95 -7.18
C ASP A 178 -3.99 1.99 -6.88
N GLY A 179 -2.88 2.52 -6.34
CA GLY A 179 -1.76 1.74 -5.83
C GLY A 179 -2.00 1.09 -4.46
N GLY A 180 -3.13 1.37 -3.79
CA GLY A 180 -3.50 0.85 -2.47
C GLY A 180 -2.69 1.44 -1.32
N HIS A 181 -2.04 2.58 -1.55
CA HIS A 181 -1.34 3.30 -0.48
C HIS A 181 -2.32 4.04 0.45
N GLY A 182 -3.58 4.20 0.02
CA GLY A 182 -4.69 4.79 0.78
C GLY A 182 -5.71 3.80 1.33
N ASP A 183 -5.39 2.50 1.43
CA ASP A 183 -6.37 1.45 1.81
C ASP A 183 -6.99 1.65 3.22
N CYS A 184 -6.32 2.38 4.12
CA CYS A 184 -6.88 2.75 5.43
C CYS A 184 -8.08 3.69 5.34
N LEU A 185 -8.26 4.39 4.21
CA LEU A 185 -9.37 5.34 4.01
C LEU A 185 -10.66 4.68 3.53
N LEU A 186 -10.68 3.35 3.36
CA LEU A 186 -11.79 2.63 2.73
C LEU A 186 -12.93 2.31 3.71
N ASP A 187 -12.65 2.26 5.01
CA ASP A 187 -13.68 2.11 6.03
C ASP A 187 -14.33 3.45 6.42
N ALA A 188 -15.54 3.35 6.97
CA ALA A 188 -16.28 4.51 7.41
C ALA A 188 -16.01 4.78 8.90
N PRO A 189 -15.86 6.06 9.30
CA PRO A 189 -15.64 6.41 10.70
C PRO A 189 -16.86 6.05 11.55
N ALA A 190 -16.63 5.55 12.77
CA ALA A 190 -17.69 5.06 13.63
C ALA A 190 -18.53 6.17 14.29
N ASP A 191 -17.89 7.23 14.79
CA ASP A 191 -18.54 8.33 15.51
C ASP A 191 -17.98 9.71 15.08
N PRO A 192 -18.43 10.26 13.95
CA PRO A 192 -17.88 11.49 13.41
C PRO A 192 -18.51 12.75 14.02
N LEU A 193 -17.68 13.76 14.30
CA LEU A 193 -18.14 15.10 14.65
C LEU A 193 -18.75 15.80 13.43
N SER A 194 -19.86 16.52 13.66
CA SER A 194 -20.54 17.27 12.60
C SER A 194 -19.79 18.56 12.28
N LEU A 195 -19.49 18.76 10.99
CA LEU A 195 -18.88 19.99 10.49
C LEU A 195 -19.95 21.06 10.23
N PRO A 196 -19.68 22.35 10.52
CA PRO A 196 -20.60 23.46 10.22
C PRO A 196 -20.95 23.53 8.73
N THR A 197 -22.24 23.64 8.41
CA THR A 197 -22.74 23.77 7.02
C THR A 197 -22.86 25.21 6.54
N GLU A 198 -22.95 26.16 7.47
CA GLU A 198 -23.07 27.59 7.17
C GLU A 198 -21.78 28.16 6.59
N LEU A 199 -21.85 29.34 6.00
CA LEU A 199 -20.68 30.06 5.52
C LEU A 199 -19.96 30.74 6.71
N PRO A 200 -18.62 30.71 6.78
CA PRO A 200 -17.89 31.20 7.95
C PRO A 200 -18.29 32.62 8.36
N GLY A 201 -18.43 33.55 7.40
CA GLY A 201 -18.76 34.96 7.67
C GLY A 201 -20.21 35.23 8.09
N GLN A 202 -21.11 34.25 8.01
CA GLN A 202 -22.47 34.36 8.57
C GLN A 202 -22.52 33.94 10.04
N GLY A 203 -21.54 33.15 10.50
CA GLY A 203 -21.46 32.73 11.88
C GLY A 203 -21.09 33.90 12.79
N ALA A 204 -21.70 33.98 13.97
CA ALA A 204 -21.39 34.98 15.01
C ALA A 204 -19.92 34.97 15.50
N LEU A 205 -19.12 34.01 15.03
CA LEU A 205 -17.70 33.79 15.36
C LEU A 205 -16.72 34.49 14.41
N TYR A 206 -17.18 35.01 13.26
CA TYR A 206 -16.30 35.60 12.24
C TYR A 206 -16.83 36.92 11.64
N SER A 207 -17.22 37.87 12.49
CA SER A 207 -17.37 39.28 12.07
C SER A 207 -16.06 39.83 11.49
N LEU A 208 -16.10 40.96 10.78
CA LEU A 208 -14.89 41.58 10.22
C LEU A 208 -13.83 41.88 11.29
N ASP A 209 -14.26 42.38 12.45
CA ASP A 209 -13.36 42.61 13.58
C ASP A 209 -12.76 41.30 14.10
N GLN A 210 -13.56 40.25 14.23
CA GLN A 210 -13.07 38.93 14.66
C GLN A 210 -12.09 38.32 13.65
N GLN A 211 -12.32 38.52 12.35
CA GLN A 211 -11.38 38.10 11.30
C GLN A 211 -10.04 38.85 11.45
N CYS A 212 -10.08 40.17 11.69
CA CYS A 212 -8.87 40.94 12.01
C CYS A 212 -8.17 40.46 13.29
N GLN A 213 -8.93 40.20 14.34
CA GLN A 213 -8.40 39.75 15.63
C GLN A 213 -7.69 38.40 15.55
N GLN A 214 -8.21 37.49 14.72
CA GLN A 214 -7.62 36.16 14.55
C GLN A 214 -6.27 36.20 13.83
N ILE A 215 -6.07 37.16 12.93
CA ILE A 215 -4.89 37.28 12.07
C ILE A 215 -3.81 38.14 12.72
N PHE A 216 -4.19 39.30 13.26
CA PHE A 216 -3.24 40.32 13.75
C PHE A 216 -3.20 40.44 15.27
N GLY A 217 -4.17 39.84 15.98
CA GLY A 217 -4.24 39.87 17.44
C GLY A 217 -5.44 40.68 17.97
N LYS A 218 -5.74 40.51 19.26
CA LYS A 218 -6.99 40.98 19.89
C LYS A 218 -7.23 42.49 19.81
N ASP A 219 -6.18 43.29 19.66
CA ASP A 219 -6.26 44.76 19.60
C ASP A 219 -6.61 45.30 18.20
N PHE A 220 -6.72 44.42 17.21
CA PHE A 220 -7.04 44.79 15.83
C PHE A 220 -8.55 44.78 15.59
N GLN A 221 -8.99 45.70 14.74
CA GLN A 221 -10.38 45.83 14.26
C GLN A 221 -10.37 46.18 12.78
N HIS A 222 -11.52 46.05 12.12
CA HIS A 222 -11.67 46.36 10.71
C HIS A 222 -11.44 47.85 10.40
N CYS A 223 -10.81 48.12 9.26
CA CYS A 223 -10.55 49.47 8.77
C CYS A 223 -11.87 50.12 8.29
N PRO A 224 -12.28 51.30 8.78
CA PRO A 224 -13.59 51.88 8.43
C PRO A 224 -13.70 52.38 6.98
N ASN A 225 -12.58 52.73 6.33
CA ASN A 225 -12.55 53.33 4.99
C ASN A 225 -12.08 52.34 3.91
N THR A 226 -12.69 51.15 3.87
CA THR A 226 -12.40 50.15 2.84
C THR A 226 -12.92 50.62 1.47
N THR A 227 -12.07 50.57 0.44
CA THR A 227 -12.45 50.96 -0.93
C THR A 227 -13.48 50.00 -1.51
N GLU A 228 -14.23 50.40 -2.55
CA GLU A 228 -15.20 49.50 -3.20
C GLU A 228 -14.54 48.25 -3.81
N GLU A 229 -13.31 48.38 -4.28
CA GLU A 229 -12.53 47.29 -4.89
C GLU A 229 -12.06 46.27 -3.86
N ASP A 230 -11.81 46.72 -2.62
CA ASP A 230 -11.35 45.88 -1.52
C ASP A 230 -12.48 45.11 -0.82
N ILE A 231 -13.75 45.52 -1.00
CA ILE A 231 -14.88 44.84 -0.37
C ILE A 231 -14.91 43.39 -0.84
N CYS A 232 -14.90 42.47 0.12
CA CYS A 232 -14.75 41.02 -0.08
C CYS A 232 -13.39 40.56 -0.64
N ALA A 233 -12.67 41.39 -1.39
CA ALA A 233 -11.41 41.03 -2.03
C ALA A 233 -10.20 41.11 -1.08
N GLN A 234 -10.19 42.08 -0.15
CA GLN A 234 -9.07 42.34 0.75
C GLN A 234 -9.53 42.83 2.13
N LEU A 235 -9.06 42.16 3.18
CA LEU A 235 -9.31 42.52 4.58
C LEU A 235 -8.21 43.46 5.08
N TRP A 236 -8.61 44.67 5.45
CA TRP A 236 -7.75 45.69 6.04
C TRP A 236 -8.07 45.88 7.52
N CYS A 237 -7.04 45.86 8.36
CA CYS A 237 -7.17 45.88 9.81
C CYS A 237 -6.32 47.00 10.43
N ARG A 238 -6.78 47.59 11.53
CA ARG A 238 -6.05 48.64 12.27
C ARG A 238 -6.05 48.34 13.75
N THR A 239 -5.08 48.89 14.49
CA THR A 239 -5.07 48.83 15.95
C THR A 239 -6.13 49.77 16.54
N GLY A 240 -6.77 49.38 17.64
CA GLY A 240 -7.80 50.18 18.31
C GLY A 240 -7.31 51.52 18.88
N GLY A 241 -6.00 51.72 19.00
CA GLY A 241 -5.34 52.82 19.71
C GLY A 241 -5.22 54.17 18.98
N GLY A 242 -5.85 54.34 17.81
CA GLY A 242 -5.92 55.65 17.13
C GLY A 242 -4.84 55.93 16.09
N GLU A 243 -3.99 54.97 15.73
CA GLU A 243 -3.17 55.10 14.52
C GLU A 243 -4.04 54.96 13.24
N PRO A 244 -3.89 55.85 12.24
CA PRO A 244 -4.68 55.80 11.01
C PRO A 244 -4.20 54.74 10.02
N LEU A 245 -3.12 54.01 10.33
CA LEU A 245 -2.51 53.05 9.42
C LEU A 245 -3.30 51.74 9.42
N CYS A 246 -3.79 51.34 8.24
CA CYS A 246 -4.41 50.05 8.02
C CYS A 246 -3.38 49.06 7.46
N HIS A 247 -3.35 47.87 8.04
CA HIS A 247 -2.46 46.76 7.75
C HIS A 247 -3.22 45.64 7.04
N THR A 248 -2.50 44.90 6.21
CA THR A 248 -2.97 43.66 5.57
C THR A 248 -1.79 42.68 5.49
N LYS A 249 -2.06 41.38 5.33
CA LYS A 249 -1.03 40.41 4.95
C LYS A 249 -0.76 40.46 3.45
N ASN A 250 0.46 40.09 3.06
CA ASN A 250 0.89 40.05 1.67
C ASN A 250 0.22 38.85 0.97
N GLY A 251 -0.45 39.09 -0.16
CA GLY A 251 -1.35 38.13 -0.81
C GLY A 251 -2.83 38.51 -0.70
N SER A 252 -3.71 37.78 -1.39
CA SER A 252 -5.16 38.01 -1.31
C SER A 252 -5.67 37.50 0.05
N LEU A 253 -6.10 38.43 0.91
CA LEU A 253 -6.76 38.11 2.18
C LEU A 253 -8.25 38.49 2.07
N PRO A 254 -9.06 37.72 1.32
CA PRO A 254 -10.46 38.07 1.12
C PRO A 254 -11.24 37.98 2.43
N TRP A 255 -12.33 38.74 2.52
CA TRP A 255 -13.27 38.58 3.61
C TRP A 255 -13.87 37.17 3.53
N ALA A 256 -14.19 36.59 4.68
CA ALA A 256 -14.76 35.25 4.72
C ALA A 256 -16.03 35.14 3.87
N ASP A 257 -16.18 34.05 3.12
CA ASP A 257 -17.43 33.77 2.40
C ASP A 257 -18.60 33.82 3.40
N GLY A 258 -19.70 34.48 3.02
CA GLY A 258 -20.85 34.76 3.88
C GLY A 258 -20.78 36.06 4.67
N THR A 259 -19.67 36.79 4.67
CA THR A 259 -19.58 38.08 5.38
C THR A 259 -20.54 39.09 4.73
N PRO A 260 -21.39 39.81 5.50
CA PRO A 260 -22.26 40.85 4.94
C PRO A 260 -21.46 41.95 4.24
N CYS A 261 -21.91 42.32 3.04
CA CYS A 261 -21.32 43.40 2.24
C CYS A 261 -22.41 44.39 1.79
N LYS A 262 -22.06 45.37 0.94
CA LYS A 262 -22.98 46.46 0.56
C LYS A 262 -24.28 45.96 -0.09
N ALA A 263 -25.33 46.77 0.03
CA ALA A 263 -26.67 46.54 -0.54
C ALA A 263 -27.37 45.23 -0.11
N GLY A 264 -27.10 44.75 1.11
CA GLY A 264 -27.68 43.49 1.61
C GLY A 264 -27.13 42.24 0.92
N GLY A 265 -25.99 42.36 0.24
CA GLY A 265 -25.25 41.24 -0.34
C GLY A 265 -24.40 40.51 0.70
N LEU A 266 -23.82 39.39 0.26
CA LEU A 266 -22.87 38.60 1.02
C LEU A 266 -21.60 38.39 0.19
N CYS A 267 -20.45 38.30 0.85
CA CYS A 267 -19.20 37.96 0.20
C CYS A 267 -19.23 36.51 -0.28
N TRP A 268 -18.86 36.30 -1.53
CA TRP A 268 -18.69 34.99 -2.13
C TRP A 268 -17.59 35.07 -3.18
N ASP A 269 -16.56 34.26 -3.01
CA ASP A 269 -15.44 34.20 -3.96
C ASP A 269 -14.76 35.57 -4.16
N GLY A 270 -14.53 36.27 -3.04
CA GLY A 270 -13.88 37.59 -3.05
C GLY A 270 -14.73 38.71 -3.62
N ARG A 271 -16.02 38.48 -3.91
CA ARG A 271 -16.93 39.47 -4.47
C ARG A 271 -18.19 39.64 -3.64
N CYS A 272 -18.73 40.85 -3.61
CA CYS A 272 -20.03 41.11 -3.01
C CYS A 272 -21.13 40.69 -3.98
N VAL A 273 -21.93 39.67 -3.62
CA VAL A 273 -23.01 39.16 -4.47
C VAL A 273 -24.37 39.29 -3.76
N PRO A 274 -25.48 39.53 -4.50
CA PRO A 274 -26.82 39.58 -3.89
C PRO A 274 -27.17 38.24 -3.24
N GLN A 275 -27.82 38.26 -2.08
CA GLN A 275 -28.17 37.03 -1.34
C GLN A 275 -28.98 36.02 -2.17
N ASP A 276 -29.81 36.47 -3.11
CA ASP A 276 -30.57 35.61 -4.03
C ASP A 276 -29.69 34.79 -4.98
N THR A 277 -28.50 35.28 -5.33
CA THR A 277 -27.56 34.57 -6.21
C THR A 277 -26.86 33.40 -5.51
N LEU A 278 -26.89 33.37 -4.18
CA LEU A 278 -26.33 32.31 -3.34
C LEU A 278 -27.32 31.19 -3.05
N LYS A 279 -28.52 31.22 -3.67
CA LYS A 279 -29.47 30.12 -3.59
C LYS A 279 -28.80 28.84 -4.12
N PRO A 280 -28.66 27.78 -3.30
CA PRO A 280 -27.96 26.57 -3.70
C PRO A 280 -28.69 25.92 -4.87
N GLN A 281 -28.00 25.78 -5.99
CA GLN A 281 -28.50 24.99 -7.11
C GLN A 281 -28.57 23.52 -6.70
N PRO A 282 -29.52 22.72 -7.25
CA PRO A 282 -29.59 21.30 -6.95
C PRO A 282 -28.28 20.62 -7.34
N ALA A 283 -27.71 19.90 -6.37
CA ALA A 283 -26.52 19.10 -6.58
C ALA A 283 -26.77 18.05 -7.67
N VAL A 284 -25.84 17.95 -8.62
CA VAL A 284 -25.85 16.91 -9.65
C VAL A 284 -24.72 15.95 -9.33
N ASP A 285 -25.08 14.75 -8.87
CA ASP A 285 -24.10 13.70 -8.60
C ASP A 285 -23.46 13.18 -9.91
N GLY A 286 -22.18 12.86 -9.84
CA GLY A 286 -21.43 12.33 -10.96
C GLY A 286 -21.82 10.91 -11.33
N GLY A 287 -21.85 10.60 -12.63
CA GLY A 287 -22.07 9.27 -13.15
C GLY A 287 -20.88 8.76 -13.97
N TRP A 288 -20.59 7.46 -13.85
CA TRP A 288 -19.53 6.82 -14.64
C TRP A 288 -19.91 6.77 -16.12
N GLY A 289 -19.03 7.28 -16.96
CA GLY A 289 -19.07 7.09 -18.41
C GLY A 289 -18.74 5.66 -18.84
N PRO A 290 -18.80 5.39 -20.15
CA PRO A 290 -18.46 4.09 -20.70
C PRO A 290 -16.98 3.75 -20.49
N TRP A 291 -16.68 2.46 -20.46
CA TRP A 291 -15.31 1.98 -20.47
C TRP A 291 -14.64 2.28 -21.81
N SER A 292 -13.40 2.78 -21.76
CA SER A 292 -12.56 2.95 -22.94
C SER A 292 -12.24 1.58 -23.57
N PRO A 293 -11.83 1.55 -24.85
CA PRO A 293 -11.15 0.38 -25.40
C PRO A 293 -9.96 -0.02 -24.52
N TRP A 294 -9.56 -1.29 -24.63
CA TRP A 294 -8.35 -1.77 -23.99
C TRP A 294 -7.13 -1.06 -24.59
N GLY A 295 -6.27 -0.53 -23.71
CA GLY A 295 -5.00 0.07 -24.09
C GLY A 295 -3.96 -0.98 -24.48
N SER A 296 -2.75 -0.51 -24.78
CA SER A 296 -1.63 -1.38 -25.14
C SER A 296 -1.27 -2.35 -24.01
N CYS A 297 -0.86 -3.56 -24.39
CA CYS A 297 -0.33 -4.52 -23.44
C CYS A 297 1.05 -4.08 -22.92
N SER A 298 1.28 -4.21 -21.62
CA SER A 298 2.56 -3.87 -20.99
C SER A 298 3.74 -4.76 -21.42
N ARG A 299 3.45 -5.95 -21.97
CA ARG A 299 4.45 -6.94 -22.42
C ARG A 299 4.00 -7.60 -23.72
N THR A 300 4.97 -8.04 -24.50
CA THR A 300 4.75 -8.76 -25.78
C THR A 300 4.76 -10.29 -25.62
N CYS A 301 5.21 -10.79 -24.48
CA CYS A 301 5.24 -12.20 -24.12
C CYS A 301 5.30 -12.38 -22.59
N GLY A 302 5.09 -13.61 -22.14
CA GLY A 302 5.24 -14.08 -20.76
C GLY A 302 4.26 -13.45 -19.78
N GLY A 303 3.12 -12.94 -20.26
CA GLY A 303 2.08 -12.31 -19.46
C GLY A 303 2.27 -10.83 -19.18
N GLY A 304 1.66 -9.98 -20.00
CA GLY A 304 1.47 -8.57 -19.72
C GLY A 304 0.08 -8.25 -19.18
N VAL A 305 -0.15 -6.97 -18.92
CA VAL A 305 -1.42 -6.41 -18.46
C VAL A 305 -1.79 -5.24 -19.36
N GLN A 306 -3.08 -5.14 -19.67
CA GLN A 306 -3.67 -4.00 -20.38
C GLN A 306 -4.84 -3.43 -19.58
N PHE A 307 -5.07 -2.12 -19.73
CA PHE A 307 -6.03 -1.36 -18.93
C PHE A 307 -7.15 -0.80 -19.80
N SER A 308 -8.31 -0.65 -19.20
CA SER A 308 -9.45 0.10 -19.72
C SER A 308 -9.93 1.03 -18.62
N TYR A 309 -10.15 2.30 -18.96
CA TYR A 309 -10.48 3.35 -18.01
C TYR A 309 -11.88 3.89 -18.28
N ARG A 310 -12.48 4.54 -17.28
CA ARG A 310 -13.71 5.32 -17.45
C ARG A 310 -13.62 6.61 -16.63
N HIS A 311 -14.38 7.61 -17.06
CA HIS A 311 -14.38 8.94 -16.43
C HIS A 311 -15.71 9.22 -15.74
N CYS A 312 -15.68 10.07 -14.72
CA CYS A 312 -16.87 10.52 -14.02
C CYS A 312 -17.48 11.74 -14.73
N ASP A 313 -18.13 11.49 -15.86
CA ASP A 313 -18.59 12.54 -16.78
C ASP A 313 -19.99 12.33 -17.35
N SER A 314 -20.71 11.30 -16.90
CA SER A 314 -22.00 10.88 -17.44
C SER A 314 -23.09 10.77 -16.36
N PRO A 315 -23.52 11.89 -15.73
CA PRO A 315 -23.09 13.28 -15.96
C PRO A 315 -21.85 13.67 -15.14
N LYS A 316 -21.24 14.83 -15.45
CA LYS A 316 -20.20 15.43 -14.58
C LYS A 316 -20.82 15.94 -13.28
N PRO A 317 -20.18 15.74 -12.12
CA PRO A 317 -20.65 16.29 -10.86
C PRO A 317 -20.69 17.83 -10.89
N GLN A 318 -21.78 18.43 -10.43
CA GLN A 318 -21.99 19.88 -10.38
C GLN A 318 -22.65 20.32 -9.07
N HIS A 319 -22.47 21.59 -8.71
CA HIS A 319 -23.12 22.24 -7.55
C HIS A 319 -22.95 21.46 -6.23
N GLY A 320 -21.75 20.93 -5.99
CA GLY A 320 -21.46 20.14 -4.78
C GLY A 320 -21.97 18.69 -4.81
N GLY A 321 -22.41 18.19 -5.98
CA GLY A 321 -22.74 16.79 -6.17
C GLY A 321 -21.54 15.85 -5.97
N ARG A 322 -21.82 14.61 -5.59
CA ARG A 322 -20.81 13.61 -5.23
C ARG A 322 -20.00 13.19 -6.46
N TYR A 323 -18.70 12.98 -6.27
CA TYR A 323 -17.88 12.32 -7.28
C TYR A 323 -18.23 10.84 -7.38
N CYS A 324 -17.92 10.20 -8.51
CA CYS A 324 -18.24 8.81 -8.74
C CYS A 324 -17.45 7.87 -7.81
N GLU A 325 -18.15 6.90 -7.23
CA GLU A 325 -17.57 5.83 -6.40
C GLU A 325 -17.48 4.51 -7.17
N GLY A 326 -16.44 3.72 -6.89
CA GLY A 326 -16.18 2.42 -7.52
C GLY A 326 -15.00 2.42 -8.49
N GLN A 327 -14.81 1.30 -9.20
CA GLN A 327 -13.63 1.09 -10.03
C GLN A 327 -13.57 2.06 -11.21
N ARG A 328 -12.46 2.80 -11.34
CA ARG A 328 -12.22 3.69 -12.49
C ARG A 328 -11.36 3.08 -13.58
N ALA A 329 -10.63 2.04 -13.23
CA ALA A 329 -9.77 1.25 -14.09
C ALA A 329 -10.14 -0.22 -13.93
N LYS A 330 -10.14 -0.95 -15.05
CA LYS A 330 -10.16 -2.41 -15.07
C LYS A 330 -8.98 -2.91 -15.88
N TYR A 331 -8.52 -4.11 -15.56
CA TYR A 331 -7.34 -4.69 -16.18
C TYR A 331 -7.55 -6.17 -16.52
N GLN A 332 -6.79 -6.64 -17.50
CA GLN A 332 -6.76 -8.06 -17.88
C GLN A 332 -5.38 -8.46 -18.40
N SER A 333 -5.08 -9.76 -18.34
CA SER A 333 -3.87 -10.31 -18.93
C SER A 333 -3.87 -10.23 -20.45
N CYS A 334 -2.68 -10.12 -21.03
CA CYS A 334 -2.44 -10.15 -22.47
C CYS A 334 -1.09 -10.79 -22.78
N HIS A 335 -0.88 -11.26 -24.01
CA HIS A 335 0.34 -11.95 -24.46
C HIS A 335 0.87 -13.00 -23.47
N THR A 336 0.02 -13.97 -23.11
CA THR A 336 0.31 -15.00 -22.08
C THR A 336 1.24 -16.12 -22.55
N ASN A 337 1.64 -16.13 -23.82
CA ASN A 337 2.58 -17.12 -24.34
C ASN A 337 3.98 -16.88 -23.75
N GLU A 338 4.70 -17.94 -23.38
CA GLU A 338 6.05 -17.82 -22.80
C GLU A 338 7.00 -17.01 -23.69
N CYS A 339 7.90 -16.25 -23.05
CA CYS A 339 8.94 -15.52 -23.76
C CYS A 339 10.03 -16.47 -24.29
N PRO A 340 10.72 -16.11 -25.39
CA PRO A 340 11.92 -16.82 -25.81
C PRO A 340 12.97 -16.87 -24.68
N PRO A 341 13.72 -17.97 -24.54
CA PRO A 341 14.75 -18.09 -23.52
C PRO A 341 15.91 -17.14 -23.82
N ASP A 342 15.95 -16.01 -23.13
CA ASP A 342 17.01 -14.99 -23.20
C ASP A 342 18.01 -15.10 -22.04
N GLY A 343 17.75 -16.02 -21.10
CA GLY A 343 18.56 -16.23 -19.90
C GLY A 343 18.44 -15.11 -18.86
N LYS A 344 17.43 -14.23 -18.96
CA LYS A 344 17.21 -13.13 -18.01
C LYS A 344 15.75 -13.05 -17.59
N SER A 345 15.52 -12.62 -16.35
CA SER A 345 14.14 -12.34 -15.93
C SER A 345 13.68 -10.98 -16.45
N PHE A 346 12.37 -10.78 -16.65
CA PHE A 346 11.84 -9.47 -17.06
C PHE A 346 12.15 -8.34 -16.06
N ARG A 347 12.28 -8.67 -14.76
CA ARG A 347 12.73 -7.70 -13.75
C ARG A 347 14.23 -7.39 -13.87
N GLU A 348 15.04 -8.37 -14.26
CA GLU A 348 16.47 -8.19 -14.50
C GLU A 348 16.70 -7.25 -15.69
N GLN A 349 15.97 -7.43 -16.79
CA GLN A 349 16.00 -6.51 -17.94
C GLN A 349 15.69 -5.06 -17.52
N GLN A 350 14.76 -4.87 -16.58
CA GLN A 350 14.43 -3.54 -16.05
C GLN A 350 15.57 -2.94 -15.22
N CYS A 351 16.26 -3.72 -14.38
CA CYS A 351 17.45 -3.25 -13.66
C CYS A 351 18.60 -2.91 -14.62
N GLU A 352 18.81 -3.72 -15.66
CA GLU A 352 19.90 -3.53 -16.63
C GLU A 352 19.81 -2.21 -17.40
N LYS A 353 18.61 -1.64 -17.54
CA LYS A 353 18.42 -0.30 -18.10
C LYS A 353 19.25 0.77 -17.39
N TYR A 354 19.62 0.55 -16.12
CA TYR A 354 20.39 1.47 -15.31
C TYR A 354 21.90 1.14 -15.25
N ASN A 355 22.38 0.17 -16.03
CA ASN A 355 23.81 -0.12 -16.22
C ASN A 355 24.49 0.97 -17.07
N SER A 356 24.46 2.21 -16.56
CA SER A 356 24.95 3.42 -17.22
C SER A 356 26.24 3.94 -16.55
N TYR A 357 26.97 4.82 -17.25
CA TYR A 357 28.23 5.41 -16.77
C TYR A 357 28.09 6.22 -15.47
N ASN A 358 26.87 6.58 -15.06
CA ASN A 358 26.63 7.34 -13.84
C ASN A 358 26.74 6.49 -12.56
N PHE A 359 26.88 5.16 -12.70
CA PHE A 359 27.01 4.23 -11.58
C PHE A 359 28.25 3.36 -11.79
N THR A 360 29.38 3.85 -11.30
CA THR A 360 30.65 3.11 -11.32
C THR A 360 31.05 2.65 -9.92
N ASP A 361 31.87 1.61 -9.87
CA ASP A 361 32.59 1.26 -8.66
C ASP A 361 33.74 2.24 -8.37
N LEU A 362 34.47 1.98 -7.27
CA LEU A 362 35.63 2.75 -6.83
C LEU A 362 36.76 2.74 -7.87
N GLU A 363 36.77 1.72 -8.75
CA GLU A 363 37.73 1.52 -9.82
C GLU A 363 37.27 2.11 -11.16
N GLY A 364 36.09 2.74 -11.21
CA GLY A 364 35.53 3.36 -12.43
C GLY A 364 34.86 2.38 -13.39
N ASN A 365 34.71 1.10 -13.03
CA ASN A 365 33.97 0.11 -13.80
C ASN A 365 32.48 0.26 -13.57
N ARG A 366 31.67 -0.03 -14.58
CA ARG A 366 30.21 0.09 -14.47
C ARG A 366 29.64 -0.97 -13.54
N LEU A 367 28.73 -0.54 -12.67
CA LEU A 367 27.97 -1.45 -11.83
C LEU A 367 26.95 -2.23 -12.67
N GLU A 368 26.89 -3.54 -12.44
CA GLU A 368 25.87 -4.42 -13.01
C GLU A 368 24.71 -4.57 -12.02
N TRP A 369 23.58 -3.95 -12.33
CA TRP A 369 22.39 -3.96 -11.49
C TRP A 369 21.55 -5.21 -11.71
N VAL A 370 21.25 -5.92 -10.62
CA VAL A 370 20.40 -7.12 -10.61
C VAL A 370 19.23 -6.97 -9.63
N PRO A 371 18.12 -7.69 -9.84
CA PRO A 371 16.97 -7.61 -8.93
C PRO A 371 17.32 -7.96 -7.49
N LYS A 372 16.78 -7.21 -6.53
CA LYS A 372 16.85 -7.50 -5.09
C LYS A 372 15.47 -7.88 -4.56
N TYR A 373 15.36 -9.06 -3.96
CA TYR A 373 14.15 -9.51 -3.27
C TYR A 373 14.39 -9.72 -1.77
N ALA A 374 15.58 -10.20 -1.40
CA ALA A 374 15.98 -10.37 -0.01
C ALA A 374 15.94 -9.03 0.76
N GLY A 375 15.23 -9.02 1.89
CA GLY A 375 15.02 -7.85 2.74
C GLY A 375 13.99 -6.83 2.21
N VAL A 376 13.27 -7.11 1.13
CA VAL A 376 12.20 -6.23 0.61
C VAL A 376 10.86 -6.62 1.23
N SER A 377 10.18 -5.65 1.83
CA SER A 377 8.84 -5.82 2.41
C SER A 377 7.84 -6.33 1.35
N PRO A 378 6.89 -7.23 1.70
CA PRO A 378 5.86 -7.68 0.77
C PRO A 378 5.09 -6.55 0.05
N ARG A 379 4.84 -5.43 0.74
CA ARG A 379 4.17 -4.26 0.17
C ARG A 379 5.00 -3.54 -0.90
N ASP A 380 6.33 -3.62 -0.79
CA ASP A 380 7.27 -2.92 -1.67
C ASP A 380 7.78 -3.79 -2.83
N ARG A 381 7.30 -5.04 -2.94
CA ARG A 381 7.76 -6.02 -3.94
C ARG A 381 7.56 -5.61 -5.39
N CYS A 382 6.70 -4.62 -5.65
CA CYS A 382 6.43 -4.11 -6.98
C CYS A 382 7.11 -2.76 -7.27
N LYS A 383 8.01 -2.29 -6.40
CA LYS A 383 9.00 -1.26 -6.74
C LYS A 383 10.24 -1.92 -7.37
N LEU A 384 11.02 -1.15 -8.14
CA LEU A 384 12.21 -1.67 -8.80
C LEU A 384 13.44 -1.56 -7.88
N PHE A 385 13.54 -2.49 -6.93
CA PHE A 385 14.75 -2.66 -6.11
C PHE A 385 15.83 -3.41 -6.90
N CYS A 386 16.96 -2.74 -7.11
CA CYS A 386 18.12 -3.33 -7.75
C CYS A 386 19.34 -3.23 -6.83
N ARG A 387 20.18 -4.25 -6.82
CA ARG A 387 21.47 -4.29 -6.11
C ARG A 387 22.61 -4.46 -7.10
N ALA A 388 23.78 -3.94 -6.78
CA ALA A 388 24.95 -4.22 -7.60
C ALA A 388 25.37 -5.69 -7.44
N ARG A 389 25.71 -6.34 -8.55
CA ARG A 389 26.10 -7.75 -8.57
C ARG A 389 27.37 -7.95 -7.73
N GLY A 390 27.30 -8.89 -6.79
CA GLY A 390 28.41 -9.21 -5.88
C GLY A 390 28.65 -8.20 -4.74
N ARG A 391 27.83 -7.15 -4.61
CA ARG A 391 27.98 -6.09 -3.59
C ARG A 391 26.70 -5.93 -2.76
N SER A 392 26.81 -5.21 -1.64
CA SER A 392 25.69 -4.94 -0.71
C SER A 392 24.91 -3.68 -1.04
N GLU A 393 25.47 -2.77 -1.85
CA GLU A 393 24.81 -1.55 -2.31
C GLU A 393 23.54 -1.84 -3.13
N PHE A 394 22.48 -1.09 -2.84
CA PHE A 394 21.21 -1.21 -3.54
C PHE A 394 20.54 0.15 -3.72
N LYS A 395 19.65 0.22 -4.71
CA LYS A 395 18.88 1.42 -5.05
C LYS A 395 17.47 1.04 -5.49
N VAL A 396 16.52 1.93 -5.24
CA VAL A 396 15.18 1.88 -5.83
C VAL A 396 15.19 2.80 -7.03
N PHE A 397 15.12 2.23 -8.24
CA PHE A 397 15.21 3.02 -9.48
C PHE A 397 13.85 3.54 -9.94
N GLU A 398 12.79 2.78 -9.70
CA GLU A 398 11.43 3.13 -10.10
C GLU A 398 10.46 2.80 -8.96
N ALA A 399 9.48 3.68 -8.76
CA ALA A 399 8.41 3.48 -7.79
C ALA A 399 7.50 2.29 -8.13
N LYS A 400 7.49 1.86 -9.40
CA LYS A 400 6.69 0.75 -9.90
C LYS A 400 7.46 0.01 -11.01
N VAL A 401 7.53 -1.32 -10.92
CA VAL A 401 7.97 -2.16 -12.03
C VAL A 401 6.90 -2.21 -13.13
N ILE A 402 7.30 -2.47 -14.37
CA ILE A 402 6.36 -2.60 -15.50
C ILE A 402 5.29 -3.66 -15.16
N ASP A 403 4.02 -3.36 -15.43
CA ASP A 403 2.92 -4.28 -15.12
C ASP A 403 3.09 -5.63 -15.81
N GLY A 404 2.73 -6.72 -15.12
CA GLY A 404 2.99 -8.09 -15.55
C GLY A 404 4.34 -8.65 -15.09
N THR A 405 5.20 -7.85 -14.45
CA THR A 405 6.42 -8.36 -13.80
C THR A 405 6.07 -9.21 -12.59
N LEU A 406 6.66 -10.40 -12.43
CA LEU A 406 6.48 -11.23 -11.22
C LEU A 406 6.86 -10.47 -9.95
N CYS A 407 6.11 -10.64 -8.86
CA CYS A 407 6.40 -9.97 -7.59
C CYS A 407 7.62 -10.55 -6.87
N GLY A 408 7.99 -11.79 -7.18
CA GLY A 408 9.07 -12.52 -6.52
C GLY A 408 9.38 -13.82 -7.24
N PRO A 409 10.58 -14.39 -7.08
CA PRO A 409 10.97 -15.63 -7.73
C PRO A 409 10.20 -16.87 -7.24
N GLU A 410 9.59 -16.80 -6.06
CA GLU A 410 8.82 -17.89 -5.44
C GLU A 410 7.32 -17.86 -5.72
N THR A 411 6.84 -16.84 -6.43
CA THR A 411 5.40 -16.62 -6.66
C THR A 411 5.10 -16.47 -8.15
N LEU A 412 3.85 -16.77 -8.50
CA LEU A 412 3.27 -16.52 -9.82
C LEU A 412 2.49 -15.20 -9.84
N SER A 413 2.32 -14.54 -8.69
CA SER A 413 1.71 -13.23 -8.62
C SER A 413 2.52 -12.21 -9.44
N ILE A 414 1.81 -11.31 -10.09
CA ILE A 414 2.37 -10.27 -10.95
C ILE A 414 2.04 -8.89 -10.39
N CYS A 415 2.90 -7.92 -10.70
CA CYS A 415 2.69 -6.53 -10.36
C CYS A 415 1.67 -5.90 -11.30
N VAL A 416 0.66 -5.25 -10.72
CA VAL A 416 -0.37 -4.47 -11.42
C VAL A 416 -0.57 -3.18 -10.64
N HIS A 417 -0.30 -2.01 -11.23
CA HIS A 417 -0.37 -0.71 -10.52
C HIS A 417 0.45 -0.65 -9.22
N GLY A 418 1.62 -1.30 -9.19
CA GLY A 418 2.47 -1.29 -7.99
C GLY A 418 1.98 -2.22 -6.88
N GLN A 419 0.90 -2.97 -7.10
CA GLN A 419 0.40 -3.99 -6.19
C GLN A 419 0.73 -5.40 -6.68
N CYS A 420 0.92 -6.32 -5.75
CA CYS A 420 1.14 -7.72 -6.07
C CYS A 420 -0.20 -8.47 -6.19
N ILE A 421 -0.65 -8.73 -7.41
CA ILE A 421 -1.92 -9.39 -7.72
C ILE A 421 -1.68 -10.86 -8.05
N LYS A 422 -2.54 -11.74 -7.50
CA LYS A 422 -2.47 -13.18 -7.74
C LYS A 422 -2.73 -13.51 -9.22
N ALA A 423 -1.82 -14.30 -9.80
CA ALA A 423 -1.97 -14.86 -11.14
C ALA A 423 -1.62 -16.35 -11.13
N GLY A 424 -2.15 -17.05 -12.13
CA GLY A 424 -1.87 -18.48 -12.35
C GLY A 424 -0.56 -18.70 -13.10
N CYS A 425 -0.15 -19.96 -13.20
CA CYS A 425 1.03 -20.35 -13.98
C CYS A 425 0.85 -20.18 -15.50
N ASP A 426 -0.37 -19.88 -15.94
CA ASP A 426 -0.75 -19.55 -17.31
C ASP A 426 -0.67 -18.04 -17.59
N HIS A 427 -0.07 -17.27 -16.69
CA HIS A 427 0.09 -15.81 -16.77
C HIS A 427 -1.22 -15.02 -16.78
N VAL A 428 -2.31 -15.66 -16.34
CA VAL A 428 -3.64 -15.04 -16.27
C VAL A 428 -3.91 -14.53 -14.86
N VAL A 429 -4.19 -13.23 -14.74
CA VAL A 429 -4.63 -12.59 -13.48
C VAL A 429 -5.88 -13.29 -12.95
N GLY A 430 -5.90 -13.60 -11.66
CA GLY A 430 -7.03 -14.28 -11.01
C GLY A 430 -7.15 -15.78 -11.32
N SER A 431 -6.31 -16.33 -12.21
CA SER A 431 -6.28 -17.77 -12.48
C SER A 431 -5.82 -18.56 -11.25
N SER A 432 -6.48 -19.70 -11.03
CA SER A 432 -6.19 -20.62 -9.94
C SER A 432 -5.21 -21.74 -10.34
N LYS A 433 -4.77 -21.78 -11.61
CA LYS A 433 -3.82 -22.78 -12.09
C LYS A 433 -2.46 -22.63 -11.43
N LYS A 434 -1.88 -23.76 -11.02
CA LYS A 434 -0.58 -23.83 -10.33
C LYS A 434 0.39 -24.70 -11.12
N LEU A 435 1.68 -24.45 -10.90
CA LEU A 435 2.72 -25.38 -11.30
C LEU A 435 2.59 -26.65 -10.46
N ASP A 436 2.70 -27.80 -11.11
CA ASP A 436 2.81 -29.07 -10.41
C ASP A 436 4.23 -29.28 -9.85
N LYS A 437 4.46 -30.43 -9.22
CA LYS A 437 5.77 -30.78 -8.65
C LYS A 437 6.89 -30.90 -9.69
N CYS A 438 6.54 -30.99 -10.98
CA CYS A 438 7.45 -31.09 -12.12
C CYS A 438 7.71 -29.74 -12.80
N GLY A 439 7.04 -28.67 -12.37
CA GLY A 439 7.11 -27.36 -13.02
C GLY A 439 6.21 -27.24 -14.26
N VAL A 440 5.22 -28.13 -14.43
CA VAL A 440 4.24 -28.07 -15.52
C VAL A 440 2.98 -27.33 -15.04
N CYS A 441 2.55 -26.33 -15.79
CA CYS A 441 1.35 -25.57 -15.45
C CYS A 441 0.08 -26.41 -15.60
N GLY A 442 -0.69 -26.57 -14.53
CA GLY A 442 -1.88 -27.44 -14.52
C GLY A 442 -1.54 -28.94 -14.67
N GLY A 443 -0.28 -29.32 -14.47
CA GLY A 443 0.15 -30.71 -14.55
C GLY A 443 -0.32 -31.55 -13.37
N ASN A 444 -0.26 -32.88 -13.54
CA ASN A 444 -0.63 -33.86 -12.51
C ASN A 444 0.61 -34.45 -11.79
N GLY A 445 1.81 -33.95 -12.07
CA GLY A 445 3.05 -34.42 -11.47
C GLY A 445 3.57 -35.76 -12.00
N SER A 446 3.09 -36.21 -13.17
CA SER A 446 3.46 -37.52 -13.72
C SER A 446 4.70 -37.50 -14.61
N THR A 447 5.16 -36.33 -15.06
CA THR A 447 6.27 -36.16 -16.03
C THR A 447 7.67 -36.22 -15.41
N CYS A 448 7.76 -36.12 -14.09
CA CYS A 448 9.01 -36.10 -13.35
C CYS A 448 9.05 -37.18 -12.26
N ARG A 449 10.25 -37.44 -11.74
CA ARG A 449 10.48 -38.29 -10.58
C ARG A 449 11.19 -37.51 -9.47
N LYS A 450 10.88 -37.87 -8.23
CA LYS A 450 11.50 -37.27 -7.04
C LYS A 450 12.89 -37.85 -6.82
N ILE A 451 13.86 -36.98 -6.61
CA ILE A 451 15.18 -37.32 -6.12
C ILE A 451 15.31 -36.84 -4.68
N SER A 452 15.81 -37.70 -3.81
CA SER A 452 16.06 -37.36 -2.42
C SER A 452 17.28 -38.08 -1.87
N GLY A 453 17.91 -37.46 -0.89
CA GLY A 453 19.01 -38.03 -0.14
C GLY A 453 19.36 -37.20 1.09
N SER A 454 20.40 -37.63 1.79
CA SER A 454 20.88 -37.01 3.01
C SER A 454 22.39 -37.18 3.12
N LEU A 455 23.04 -36.24 3.82
CA LEU A 455 24.45 -36.32 4.19
C LEU A 455 24.55 -36.18 5.71
N ASN A 456 25.15 -37.18 6.36
CA ASN A 456 25.32 -37.26 7.81
C ASN A 456 26.77 -37.41 8.27
N ARG A 457 27.71 -37.46 7.32
CA ARG A 457 29.15 -37.58 7.56
C ARG A 457 29.85 -36.65 6.58
N SER A 458 30.84 -35.94 7.07
CA SER A 458 31.68 -35.04 6.27
C SER A 458 33.11 -35.11 6.78
N LYS A 459 34.04 -34.69 5.93
CA LYS A 459 35.43 -34.41 6.29
C LYS A 459 35.62 -32.91 6.38
N TYR A 460 36.67 -32.48 7.06
CA TYR A 460 37.09 -31.08 7.02
C TYR A 460 37.23 -30.59 5.57
N GLY A 461 36.69 -29.40 5.28
CA GLY A 461 36.64 -28.80 3.95
C GLY A 461 35.31 -29.01 3.23
N TYR A 462 35.35 -28.92 1.89
CA TYR A 462 34.16 -29.03 1.04
C TYR A 462 33.83 -30.49 0.73
N ASN A 463 32.57 -30.86 0.93
CA ASN A 463 32.05 -32.20 0.68
C ASN A 463 30.93 -32.12 -0.35
N ASP A 464 31.05 -32.81 -1.48
CA ASP A 464 29.99 -32.89 -2.50
C ASP A 464 28.74 -33.58 -1.91
N ILE A 465 27.59 -32.90 -1.96
CA ILE A 465 26.29 -33.46 -1.55
C ILE A 465 25.60 -34.08 -2.77
N VAL A 466 25.38 -33.28 -3.81
CA VAL A 466 24.67 -33.68 -5.03
C VAL A 466 24.92 -32.69 -6.16
N THR A 467 25.04 -33.19 -7.39
CA THR A 467 24.96 -32.38 -8.61
C THR A 467 23.53 -32.41 -9.14
N ILE A 468 22.86 -31.26 -9.10
CA ILE A 468 21.49 -31.09 -9.59
C ILE A 468 21.58 -30.80 -11.10
N PRO A 469 20.95 -31.61 -11.96
CA PRO A 469 21.01 -31.39 -13.40
C PRO A 469 20.16 -30.17 -13.82
N ALA A 470 20.49 -29.60 -14.98
CA ALA A 470 19.59 -28.68 -15.66
C ALA A 470 18.22 -29.34 -15.86
N GLY A 471 17.16 -28.54 -15.81
CA GLY A 471 15.78 -29.01 -15.91
C GLY A 471 15.15 -29.43 -14.58
N ALA A 472 15.91 -29.48 -13.48
CA ALA A 472 15.37 -29.85 -12.17
C ALA A 472 14.44 -28.76 -11.61
N THR A 473 13.39 -29.17 -10.89
CA THR A 473 12.38 -28.28 -10.30
C THR A 473 12.16 -28.58 -8.81
N ASN A 474 11.55 -27.64 -8.09
CA ASN A 474 11.25 -27.74 -6.66
C ASN A 474 12.45 -28.21 -5.83
N ILE A 475 13.58 -27.52 -6.04
CA ILE A 475 14.82 -27.76 -5.34
C ILE A 475 14.67 -27.28 -3.90
N ASP A 476 14.97 -28.16 -2.96
CA ASP A 476 14.91 -27.88 -1.53
C ASP A 476 16.04 -28.64 -0.82
N ILE A 477 17.07 -27.91 -0.38
CA ILE A 477 18.20 -28.45 0.39
C ILE A 477 18.21 -27.76 1.73
N LYS A 478 18.30 -28.56 2.79
CA LYS A 478 18.25 -28.11 4.18
C LYS A 478 19.42 -28.67 4.94
N GLN A 479 20.12 -27.81 5.65
CA GLN A 479 21.07 -28.16 6.68
C GLN A 479 20.53 -27.65 8.03
N ARG A 480 20.45 -28.53 9.03
CA ARG A 480 19.87 -28.20 10.33
C ARG A 480 20.95 -28.23 11.39
N SER A 481 21.11 -27.12 12.09
CA SER A 481 22.04 -27.02 13.20
C SER A 481 21.60 -27.88 14.39
N HIS A 482 22.57 -28.22 15.25
CA HIS A 482 22.27 -28.92 16.49
C HIS A 482 21.52 -28.04 17.48
N ARG A 483 20.63 -28.65 18.27
CA ARG A 483 19.80 -27.91 19.23
C ARG A 483 20.70 -27.21 20.24
N GLY A 484 20.55 -25.88 20.37
CA GLY A 484 21.37 -25.05 21.25
C GLY A 484 22.73 -24.62 20.68
N VAL A 485 23.08 -25.05 19.46
CA VAL A 485 24.35 -24.71 18.80
C VAL A 485 24.06 -23.77 17.64
N ARG A 486 24.50 -22.50 17.75
CA ARG A 486 24.31 -21.50 16.68
C ARG A 486 25.22 -21.72 15.47
N HIS A 487 26.43 -22.22 15.71
CA HIS A 487 27.43 -22.49 14.67
C HIS A 487 27.93 -23.92 14.84
N ASP A 488 27.28 -24.87 14.16
CA ASP A 488 27.69 -26.28 14.23
C ASP A 488 28.83 -26.61 13.25
N GLY A 489 29.39 -25.59 12.59
CA GLY A 489 30.54 -25.72 11.70
C GLY A 489 30.24 -26.39 10.37
N ASN A 490 28.97 -26.45 9.96
CA ASN A 490 28.53 -27.08 8.72
C ASN A 490 27.67 -26.10 7.92
N TYR A 491 28.15 -25.69 6.74
CA TYR A 491 27.53 -24.63 5.92
C TYR A 491 27.32 -25.08 4.48
N LEU A 492 26.17 -24.77 3.88
CA LEU A 492 25.88 -25.08 2.48
C LEU A 492 26.72 -24.19 1.56
N ALA A 493 27.30 -24.79 0.52
CA ALA A 493 28.02 -24.11 -0.54
C ALA A 493 27.46 -24.52 -1.91
N LEU A 494 27.60 -23.66 -2.89
CA LEU A 494 27.10 -23.89 -4.24
C LEU A 494 28.17 -23.55 -5.26
N ARG A 495 28.45 -24.47 -6.18
CA ARG A 495 29.40 -24.25 -7.27
C ARG A 495 28.83 -24.69 -8.61
N THR A 496 29.28 -24.02 -9.66
CA THR A 496 29.06 -24.38 -11.06
C THR A 496 29.86 -25.64 -11.43
N LEU A 497 29.59 -26.24 -12.59
CA LEU A 497 30.39 -27.37 -13.09
C LEU A 497 31.82 -26.96 -13.43
N GLU A 498 32.01 -25.70 -13.82
CA GLU A 498 33.30 -25.09 -14.13
C GLU A 498 34.13 -24.79 -12.87
N GLY A 499 33.59 -25.06 -11.68
CA GLY A 499 34.29 -24.90 -10.39
C GLY A 499 34.16 -23.52 -9.74
N LYS A 500 33.49 -22.57 -10.38
CA LYS A 500 33.20 -21.25 -9.79
C LYS A 500 32.15 -21.36 -8.68
N TYR A 501 32.46 -20.85 -7.49
CA TYR A 501 31.51 -20.76 -6.38
C TYR A 501 30.50 -19.63 -6.58
N LEU A 502 29.23 -19.95 -6.36
CA LEU A 502 28.10 -19.01 -6.33
C LEU A 502 27.65 -18.69 -4.90
N LEU A 503 27.96 -19.57 -3.95
CA LEU A 503 27.67 -19.41 -2.53
C LEU A 503 28.77 -20.09 -1.70
N ASN A 504 29.22 -19.41 -0.65
CA ASN A 504 30.15 -19.90 0.36
C ASN A 504 31.41 -20.58 -0.24
N GLY A 505 32.14 -19.85 -1.08
CA GLY A 505 33.46 -20.24 -1.59
C GLY A 505 34.62 -19.71 -0.72
N ASP A 506 35.84 -20.17 -0.94
CA ASP A 506 37.05 -19.68 -0.27
C ASP A 506 37.00 -19.64 1.27
N PHE A 507 36.19 -20.53 1.88
CA PHE A 507 35.93 -20.61 3.32
C PHE A 507 35.24 -19.36 3.89
N ALA A 508 34.74 -18.48 3.02
CA ALA A 508 33.88 -17.36 3.39
C ALA A 508 32.42 -17.83 3.51
N ILE A 509 31.73 -17.37 4.56
CA ILE A 509 30.37 -17.81 4.88
C ILE A 509 29.40 -16.64 4.83
N SER A 510 28.36 -16.75 4.00
CA SER A 510 27.24 -15.83 3.96
C SER A 510 26.33 -16.03 5.18
N ALA A 511 26.37 -15.05 6.07
CA ALA A 511 25.59 -15.01 7.31
C ALA A 511 24.09 -14.73 7.07
N MET A 512 23.76 -13.91 6.07
CA MET A 512 22.43 -13.36 5.83
C MET A 512 21.73 -14.04 4.64
N GLU A 513 20.43 -13.79 4.50
CA GLU A 513 19.63 -14.22 3.35
C GLU A 513 20.21 -13.64 2.05
N GLN A 514 20.30 -14.47 1.01
CA GLN A 514 20.88 -14.11 -0.27
C GLN A 514 20.08 -14.69 -1.45
N ASP A 515 19.87 -13.86 -2.47
CA ASP A 515 19.33 -14.26 -3.77
C ASP A 515 20.50 -14.62 -4.71
N ILE A 516 20.60 -15.89 -5.10
CA ILE A 516 21.63 -16.41 -6.01
C ILE A 516 21.04 -16.48 -7.42
N LEU A 517 21.53 -15.61 -8.31
CA LEU A 517 21.03 -15.46 -9.67
C LEU A 517 21.78 -16.37 -10.65
N ILE A 518 21.03 -17.13 -11.45
CA ILE A 518 21.54 -18.16 -12.36
C ILE A 518 20.69 -18.12 -13.64
N LYS A 519 21.19 -17.47 -14.71
CA LYS A 519 20.51 -17.33 -16.01
C LYS A 519 18.99 -17.06 -15.88
N GLY A 520 18.63 -15.98 -15.19
CA GLY A 520 17.24 -15.56 -14.98
C GLY A 520 16.45 -16.32 -13.90
N THR A 521 17.01 -17.41 -13.35
CA THR A 521 16.45 -18.15 -12.20
C THR A 521 17.12 -17.72 -10.90
N ILE A 522 16.36 -17.64 -9.82
CA ILE A 522 16.89 -17.27 -8.50
C ILE A 522 16.75 -18.44 -7.54
N LEU A 523 17.87 -18.82 -6.91
CA LEU A 523 17.90 -19.71 -5.75
C LEU A 523 17.97 -18.85 -4.49
N LYS A 524 17.01 -19.03 -3.58
CA LYS A 524 17.03 -18.34 -2.28
C LYS A 524 17.84 -19.15 -1.27
N TYR A 525 18.76 -18.48 -0.61
CA TYR A 525 19.56 -19.00 0.48
C TYR A 525 19.20 -18.26 1.78
N SER A 526 18.91 -18.99 2.87
CA SER A 526 18.40 -18.39 4.11
C SER A 526 19.46 -17.74 5.01
N GLY A 527 20.75 -17.94 4.75
CA GLY A 527 21.82 -17.46 5.62
C GLY A 527 22.23 -18.46 6.70
N SER A 528 23.52 -18.45 7.06
CA SER A 528 24.08 -19.38 8.04
C SER A 528 23.76 -19.03 9.50
N LEU A 529 23.22 -17.83 9.76
CA LEU A 529 22.73 -17.45 11.09
C LEU A 529 21.40 -18.12 11.46
N THR A 530 20.74 -18.75 10.49
CA THR A 530 19.48 -19.45 10.72
C THR A 530 19.74 -20.87 11.24
N THR A 531 18.92 -21.36 12.16
CA THR A 531 19.02 -22.74 12.67
C THR A 531 18.69 -23.81 11.62
N LEU A 532 18.03 -23.39 10.54
CA LEU A 532 17.73 -24.17 9.36
C LEU A 532 18.25 -23.42 8.14
N GLU A 533 19.51 -23.68 7.81
CA GLU A 533 20.12 -23.21 6.58
C GLU A 533 19.45 -23.91 5.40
N ARG A 534 18.94 -23.14 4.44
CA ARG A 534 18.08 -23.65 3.37
C ARG A 534 18.42 -23.01 2.04
N LEU A 535 18.59 -23.84 1.01
CA LEU A 535 18.68 -23.45 -0.39
C LEU A 535 17.42 -23.95 -1.12
N GLN A 536 16.67 -23.04 -1.75
CA GLN A 536 15.42 -23.41 -2.43
C GLN A 536 15.17 -22.68 -3.75
N SER A 537 14.55 -23.38 -4.70
CA SER A 537 14.00 -22.80 -5.94
C SER A 537 12.79 -23.61 -6.43
N PHE A 538 11.76 -22.91 -6.90
CA PHE A 538 10.55 -23.51 -7.47
C PHE A 538 10.59 -23.59 -9.00
N ARG A 539 11.44 -22.78 -9.63
CA ARG A 539 11.56 -22.71 -11.09
C ARG A 539 12.53 -23.78 -11.59
N GLN A 540 12.44 -24.04 -12.89
CA GLN A 540 13.33 -24.97 -13.57
C GLN A 540 14.76 -24.45 -13.57
N LEU A 541 15.71 -25.29 -13.21
CA LEU A 541 17.11 -24.93 -13.17
C LEU A 541 17.69 -24.84 -14.60
N PRO A 542 18.31 -23.72 -15.01
CA PRO A 542 18.75 -23.54 -16.39
C PRO A 542 20.07 -24.26 -16.71
N GLU A 543 20.90 -24.50 -15.70
CA GLU A 543 22.21 -25.15 -15.85
C GLU A 543 22.52 -26.03 -14.62
N PRO A 544 23.32 -27.09 -14.76
CA PRO A 544 23.64 -27.99 -13.66
C PRO A 544 24.48 -27.31 -12.57
N LEU A 545 24.22 -27.65 -11.31
CA LEU A 545 24.91 -27.08 -10.15
C LEU A 545 25.33 -28.17 -9.16
N THR A 546 26.50 -28.02 -8.57
CA THR A 546 26.97 -28.91 -7.51
C THR A 546 26.78 -28.24 -6.16
N VAL A 547 25.98 -28.87 -5.31
CA VAL A 547 25.74 -28.47 -3.93
C VAL A 547 26.80 -29.15 -3.07
N GLN A 548 27.48 -28.37 -2.25
CA GLN A 548 28.51 -28.83 -1.32
C GLN A 548 28.16 -28.47 0.12
N LEU A 549 28.82 -29.15 1.05
CA LEU A 549 28.85 -28.81 2.45
C LEU A 549 30.28 -28.42 2.84
N LEU A 550 30.48 -27.18 3.26
CA LEU A 550 31.69 -26.74 3.93
C LEU A 550 31.62 -27.17 5.40
N THR A 551 32.54 -28.03 5.82
CA THR A 551 32.66 -28.47 7.22
C THR A 551 33.97 -27.99 7.83
N ILE A 552 33.90 -27.21 8.91
CA ILE A 552 35.07 -26.71 9.65
C ILE A 552 35.35 -27.48 10.95
N ALA A 553 34.35 -28.20 11.49
CA ALA A 553 34.45 -28.94 12.75
C ALA A 553 33.81 -30.34 12.63
N SER A 554 34.32 -31.16 11.71
CA SER A 554 33.69 -32.43 11.28
C SER A 554 33.53 -33.48 12.38
N GLU A 555 34.29 -33.38 13.47
CA GLU A 555 34.29 -34.38 14.55
C GLU A 555 33.36 -34.01 15.71
N ILE A 556 32.93 -32.75 15.83
CA ILE A 556 32.14 -32.27 16.98
C ILE A 556 30.65 -32.36 16.69
N PHE A 557 30.24 -31.93 15.48
CA PHE A 557 28.83 -31.89 15.10
C PHE A 557 28.64 -32.49 13.70
N PRO A 558 28.10 -33.72 13.58
CA PRO A 558 27.90 -34.36 12.28
C PRO A 558 26.78 -33.66 11.49
N PRO A 559 26.92 -33.42 10.18
CA PRO A 559 25.93 -32.67 9.42
C PRO A 559 24.55 -33.35 9.40
N LYS A 560 23.50 -32.55 9.19
CA LYS A 560 22.10 -33.01 9.10
C LYS A 560 21.47 -32.51 7.81
N VAL A 561 22.14 -32.78 6.69
CA VAL A 561 21.70 -32.32 5.38
C VAL A 561 20.62 -33.25 4.84
N LYS A 562 19.53 -32.68 4.35
CA LYS A 562 18.50 -33.35 3.55
C LYS A 562 18.25 -32.56 2.28
N TYR A 563 18.16 -33.25 1.15
CA TYR A 563 17.82 -32.61 -0.12
C TYR A 563 16.69 -33.34 -0.82
N THR A 564 15.87 -32.56 -1.53
CA THR A 564 14.84 -33.04 -2.44
C THR A 564 14.74 -32.15 -3.67
N PHE A 565 14.54 -32.75 -4.83
CA PHE A 565 14.22 -32.05 -6.08
C PHE A 565 13.53 -33.02 -7.04
N PHE A 566 13.01 -32.51 -8.15
CA PHE A 566 12.36 -33.31 -9.19
C PHE A 566 13.12 -33.18 -10.50
N ILE A 567 13.27 -34.29 -11.23
CA ILE A 567 13.87 -34.31 -12.57
C ILE A 567 12.93 -34.98 -13.56
N PRO A 568 12.94 -34.59 -14.84
CA PRO A 568 12.24 -35.31 -15.90
C PRO A 568 12.61 -36.80 -15.90
N LYS A 569 11.66 -37.69 -16.22
CA LYS A 569 11.84 -39.15 -16.12
C LYS A 569 12.93 -39.70 -17.05
N ASP A 570 13.12 -39.03 -18.18
CA ASP A 570 14.08 -39.32 -19.25
C ASP A 570 15.51 -38.88 -18.91
N VAL A 571 15.71 -38.01 -17.91
CA VAL A 571 17.04 -37.55 -17.51
C VAL A 571 17.74 -38.61 -16.64
N PRO A 572 18.87 -39.21 -17.07
CA PRO A 572 19.64 -40.15 -16.26
C PRO A 572 20.19 -39.46 -15.00
N PHE A 573 20.13 -40.14 -13.86
CA PHE A 573 20.66 -39.61 -12.60
C PHE A 573 21.39 -40.70 -11.83
N SER A 574 22.71 -40.55 -11.68
CA SER A 574 23.55 -41.46 -10.90
C SER A 574 23.83 -40.84 -9.53
N LYS A 575 23.37 -41.49 -8.46
CA LYS A 575 23.81 -41.14 -7.10
C LYS A 575 25.29 -41.47 -6.99
N GLN A 576 26.14 -40.49 -6.66
CA GLN A 576 27.55 -40.76 -6.38
C GLN A 576 27.65 -41.84 -5.28
N LYS A 577 28.29 -42.97 -5.60
CA LYS A 577 28.50 -44.11 -4.69
C LYS A 577 29.45 -43.70 -3.56
N GLY A 578 28.91 -43.20 -2.45
CA GLY A 578 29.55 -43.39 -1.15
C GLY A 578 29.50 -44.88 -0.83
N LYS A 579 30.67 -45.52 -0.58
CA LYS A 579 30.80 -46.95 -0.31
C LYS A 579 29.76 -47.45 0.71
N GLU A 580 28.68 -48.08 0.25
CA GLU A 580 27.89 -48.99 1.05
C GLU A 580 28.75 -50.22 1.34
N LYS A 581 29.41 -50.24 2.49
CA LYS A 581 29.83 -51.51 3.09
C LYS A 581 28.57 -52.17 3.62
N LYS A 582 28.20 -53.31 3.03
CA LYS A 582 27.31 -54.28 3.65
C LYS A 582 27.91 -54.69 5.00
N SER A 583 27.40 -54.14 6.10
CA SER A 583 27.59 -54.75 7.41
C SER A 583 26.50 -55.78 7.59
N ALA A 584 26.87 -57.05 7.41
CA ALA A 584 26.22 -58.15 8.10
C ALA A 584 26.49 -57.95 9.58
N ASN A 585 25.52 -57.40 10.31
CA ASN A 585 25.21 -57.72 11.69
C ASN A 585 23.89 -57.06 12.06
N VAL A 586 22.96 -57.91 12.48
CA VAL A 586 21.60 -57.62 12.86
C VAL A 586 21.60 -56.70 14.08
N ILE A 587 21.09 -55.48 13.91
CA ILE A 587 20.23 -54.83 14.90
C ILE A 587 19.04 -54.29 14.12
N ARG A 588 17.88 -54.93 14.26
CA ARG A 588 16.60 -54.44 13.75
C ARG A 588 16.36 -53.02 14.29
N PRO A 589 16.19 -51.97 13.48
CA PRO A 589 15.64 -50.73 13.97
C PRO A 589 14.16 -50.98 14.24
N MET A 590 13.81 -51.02 15.51
CA MET A 590 12.42 -50.97 15.95
C MET A 590 11.77 -49.64 15.55
N LEU A 591 10.50 -49.76 15.17
CA LEU A 591 9.44 -48.74 15.15
C LEU A 591 9.46 -47.76 13.97
N THR A 592 9.15 -48.31 12.79
CA THR A 592 8.63 -47.57 11.64
C THR A 592 7.14 -47.35 11.81
N SER A 593 6.75 -46.31 12.56
CA SER A 593 5.42 -45.72 12.44
C SER A 593 5.57 -44.32 11.88
N GLN A 594 4.78 -43.98 10.85
CA GLN A 594 4.82 -42.68 10.19
C GLN A 594 3.50 -41.93 10.36
N TRP A 595 3.58 -40.60 10.43
CA TRP A 595 2.40 -39.74 10.34
C TRP A 595 1.84 -39.79 8.93
N VAL A 596 0.65 -40.37 8.79
CA VAL A 596 -0.13 -40.38 7.56
C VAL A 596 -1.12 -39.22 7.62
N LEU A 597 -1.11 -38.41 6.56
CA LEU A 597 -1.91 -37.20 6.46
C LEU A 597 -3.11 -37.49 5.57
N GLY A 598 -4.31 -37.24 6.09
CA GLY A 598 -5.52 -37.18 5.27
C GLY A 598 -5.58 -35.90 4.45
N ASP A 599 -6.54 -35.87 3.54
CA ASP A 599 -6.85 -34.66 2.80
C ASP A 599 -7.36 -33.56 3.74
N TRP A 600 -7.11 -32.32 3.34
CA TRP A 600 -7.69 -31.17 4.03
C TRP A 600 -9.20 -31.15 3.80
N SER A 601 -9.96 -30.97 4.87
CA SER A 601 -11.38 -30.69 4.84
C SER A 601 -11.66 -29.46 4.00
N GLU A 602 -12.91 -29.28 3.60
CA GLU A 602 -13.35 -27.97 3.13
C GLU A 602 -13.07 -26.90 4.19
N CYS A 603 -12.90 -25.66 3.72
CA CYS A 603 -12.68 -24.53 4.61
C CYS A 603 -13.88 -24.39 5.55
N SER A 604 -13.64 -24.22 6.85
CA SER A 604 -14.71 -24.10 7.84
C SER A 604 -15.66 -22.92 7.59
N LYS A 605 -15.27 -22.00 6.71
CA LYS A 605 -16.08 -20.88 6.24
C LYS A 605 -15.90 -20.73 4.73
N THR A 606 -16.98 -20.38 4.04
CA THR A 606 -16.95 -20.07 2.60
C THR A 606 -16.44 -18.65 2.30
N CYS A 607 -16.36 -17.79 3.33
CA CYS A 607 -15.84 -16.42 3.25
C CYS A 607 -15.24 -16.01 4.61
N GLY A 608 -14.37 -15.00 4.60
CA GLY A 608 -13.60 -14.56 5.77
C GLY A 608 -12.65 -15.63 6.30
N SER A 609 -11.99 -15.34 7.42
CA SER A 609 -10.99 -16.24 8.01
C SER A 609 -11.63 -17.51 8.56
N GLY A 610 -11.40 -18.62 7.86
CA GLY A 610 -11.77 -19.98 8.22
C GLY A 610 -10.53 -20.85 8.47
N TRP A 611 -10.79 -22.12 8.78
CA TRP A 611 -9.77 -23.14 9.05
C TRP A 611 -10.07 -24.41 8.27
N GLN A 612 -9.06 -25.01 7.65
CA GLN A 612 -9.15 -26.38 7.14
C GLN A 612 -8.54 -27.32 8.17
N ARG A 613 -9.14 -28.50 8.33
CA ARG A 613 -8.66 -29.55 9.21
C ARG A 613 -8.29 -30.78 8.40
N ARG A 614 -7.34 -31.59 8.84
CA ARG A 614 -7.08 -32.91 8.22
C ARG A 614 -6.83 -33.95 9.30
N THR A 615 -7.04 -35.21 8.97
CA THR A 615 -6.61 -36.30 9.84
C THR A 615 -5.09 -36.44 9.80
N VAL A 616 -4.49 -36.67 10.96
CA VAL A 616 -3.05 -36.88 11.13
C VAL A 616 -2.89 -38.10 12.03
N ASP A 617 -2.90 -39.27 11.40
CA ASP A 617 -2.92 -40.56 12.07
C ASP A 617 -1.53 -41.18 12.01
N CYS A 618 -1.05 -41.65 13.15
CA CYS A 618 0.17 -42.42 13.19
C CYS A 618 -0.16 -43.86 12.76
N ARG A 619 0.53 -44.37 11.73
CA ARG A 619 0.33 -45.74 11.25
C ARG A 619 1.66 -46.49 11.18
N ASP A 620 1.63 -47.78 11.46
CA ASP A 620 2.76 -48.70 11.28
C ASP A 620 2.96 -49.11 9.81
N MET A 621 3.86 -50.05 9.55
CA MET A 621 4.21 -50.50 8.18
C MET A 621 3.10 -51.32 7.54
N GLU A 622 2.23 -51.91 8.35
CA GLU A 622 1.07 -52.69 7.96
C GLU A 622 -0.18 -51.79 7.77
N GLY A 623 -0.06 -50.50 8.05
CA GLY A 623 -1.10 -49.50 7.84
C GLY A 623 -2.14 -49.43 8.97
N GLN A 624 -1.88 -50.08 10.11
CA GLN A 624 -2.74 -50.07 11.29
C GLN A 624 -2.42 -48.87 12.19
N THR A 625 -3.40 -48.41 12.97
CA THR A 625 -3.24 -47.28 13.88
C THR A 625 -2.22 -47.58 14.97
N SER A 626 -1.18 -46.75 15.05
CA SER A 626 -0.06 -46.86 15.97
C SER A 626 0.04 -45.59 16.82
N SER A 627 0.62 -45.68 18.02
CA SER A 627 0.93 -44.52 18.87
C SER A 627 2.43 -44.24 18.96
N ALA A 628 3.26 -44.94 18.18
CA ALA A 628 4.71 -44.88 18.27
C ALA A 628 5.37 -43.71 17.52
N CYS A 629 4.58 -42.89 16.80
CA CYS A 629 5.10 -41.70 16.13
C CYS A 629 5.41 -40.59 17.15
N ASP A 630 6.55 -39.92 16.97
CA ASP A 630 6.94 -38.79 17.81
C ASP A 630 5.91 -37.66 17.71
N ARG A 631 5.27 -37.34 18.85
CA ARG A 631 4.27 -36.27 18.97
C ARG A 631 4.84 -34.89 18.67
N ALA A 632 6.13 -34.65 18.90
CA ALA A 632 6.78 -33.38 18.57
C ALA A 632 6.96 -33.17 17.06
N LEU A 633 6.85 -34.24 16.27
CA LEU A 633 6.90 -34.22 14.81
C LEU A 633 5.50 -34.31 14.17
N LYS A 634 4.41 -34.31 14.97
CA LYS A 634 3.05 -34.35 14.47
C LYS A 634 2.83 -33.15 13.54
N PRO A 635 2.62 -33.37 12.22
CA PRO A 635 2.37 -32.29 11.29
C PRO A 635 1.08 -31.56 11.64
N GLU A 636 0.99 -30.29 11.26
CA GLU A 636 -0.20 -29.47 11.52
C GLU A 636 -1.46 -30.15 10.96
N ASP A 637 -2.45 -30.31 11.80
CA ASP A 637 -3.78 -30.83 11.48
C ASP A 637 -4.80 -29.71 11.23
N ILE A 638 -4.38 -28.44 11.37
CA ILE A 638 -5.17 -27.23 11.17
C ILE A 638 -4.33 -26.20 10.40
N LYS A 639 -4.92 -25.54 9.38
CA LYS A 639 -4.33 -24.38 8.71
C LYS A 639 -5.38 -23.31 8.40
N PRO A 640 -5.02 -22.02 8.31
CA PRO A 640 -5.96 -20.97 7.92
C PRO A 640 -6.36 -21.10 6.44
N CYS A 641 -7.59 -20.69 6.13
CA CYS A 641 -8.16 -20.65 4.78
C CYS A 641 -9.20 -19.53 4.67
N GLY A 642 -9.53 -19.11 3.45
CA GLY A 642 -10.54 -18.08 3.19
C GLY A 642 -10.00 -16.65 3.34
N ASP A 643 -9.57 -16.07 2.22
CA ASP A 643 -9.18 -14.65 2.10
C ASP A 643 -10.19 -13.83 1.27
N VAL A 644 -11.40 -14.38 1.08
CA VAL A 644 -12.46 -13.71 0.33
C VAL A 644 -13.35 -12.96 1.32
N PRO A 645 -13.53 -11.63 1.19
CA PRO A 645 -14.40 -10.87 2.07
C PRO A 645 -15.81 -11.45 2.09
N CYS A 646 -16.42 -11.53 3.28
CA CYS A 646 -17.79 -12.04 3.39
C CYS A 646 -18.79 -11.08 2.74
N PRO A 647 -19.84 -11.61 2.08
CA PRO A 647 -20.95 -10.79 1.63
C PRO A 647 -21.51 -9.94 2.76
N LEU A 648 -21.80 -8.68 2.46
CA LEU A 648 -22.31 -7.69 3.41
C LEU A 648 -23.70 -7.23 2.99
N TRP A 649 -24.52 -6.91 3.97
CA TRP A 649 -25.82 -6.29 3.73
C TRP A 649 -25.62 -4.86 3.24
N ARG A 650 -26.17 -4.56 2.06
CA ARG A 650 -26.24 -3.20 1.54
C ARG A 650 -27.69 -2.77 1.43
N LEU A 651 -27.98 -1.59 1.95
CA LEU A 651 -29.28 -0.96 1.79
C LEU A 651 -29.44 -0.47 0.35
N GLY A 652 -30.52 -0.90 -0.29
CA GLY A 652 -30.90 -0.44 -1.61
C GLY A 652 -31.40 1.02 -1.60
N PRO A 653 -31.66 1.59 -2.79
CA PRO A 653 -32.24 2.92 -2.90
C PRO A 653 -33.63 2.97 -2.24
N TRP A 654 -33.99 4.16 -1.78
CA TRP A 654 -35.35 4.43 -1.30
C TRP A 654 -36.35 4.33 -2.45
N SER A 655 -37.53 3.77 -2.16
CA SER A 655 -38.69 3.86 -3.04
C SER A 655 -39.08 5.33 -3.24
N PRO A 656 -39.81 5.64 -4.31
CA PRO A 656 -40.59 6.87 -4.39
C PRO A 656 -41.44 7.05 -3.13
N CYS A 657 -41.69 8.31 -2.76
CA CYS A 657 -42.58 8.63 -1.66
C CYS A 657 -43.97 8.07 -1.95
N SER A 658 -44.65 7.52 -0.95
CA SER A 658 -46.00 6.95 -1.11
C SER A 658 -47.03 7.97 -1.59
N GLN A 659 -46.76 9.26 -1.39
CA GLN A 659 -47.57 10.37 -1.84
C GLN A 659 -46.84 11.21 -2.88
N THR A 660 -47.59 11.91 -3.73
CA THR A 660 -47.06 12.82 -4.77
C THR A 660 -46.98 14.28 -4.32
N CYS A 661 -47.56 14.63 -3.17
CA CYS A 661 -47.45 15.92 -2.47
C CYS A 661 -47.67 15.70 -0.96
N GLY A 662 -47.25 16.65 -0.12
CA GLY A 662 -47.43 16.56 1.34
C GLY A 662 -46.58 15.49 2.02
N GLU A 663 -47.02 15.04 3.20
CA GLU A 663 -46.34 14.00 4.00
C GLU A 663 -46.65 12.58 3.48
N GLY A 664 -45.62 11.76 3.32
CA GLY A 664 -45.73 10.36 2.94
C GLY A 664 -44.62 9.51 3.55
N VAL A 665 -44.55 8.25 3.14
CA VAL A 665 -43.57 7.29 3.64
C VAL A 665 -42.83 6.68 2.45
N ARG A 666 -41.51 6.53 2.59
CA ARG A 666 -40.66 5.79 1.66
C ARG A 666 -40.07 4.56 2.36
N THR A 667 -39.83 3.52 1.58
CA THR A 667 -39.28 2.23 2.05
C THR A 667 -37.97 1.93 1.35
N ARG A 668 -37.03 1.26 2.03
CA ARG A 668 -35.85 0.68 1.38
C ARG A 668 -35.60 -0.73 1.89
N ASN A 669 -35.21 -1.61 0.98
CA ASN A 669 -34.87 -3.00 1.30
C ASN A 669 -33.35 -3.18 1.39
N ALA A 670 -32.91 -4.18 2.14
CA ALA A 670 -31.52 -4.59 2.20
C ALA A 670 -31.30 -5.79 1.27
N SER A 671 -30.19 -5.78 0.54
CA SER A 671 -29.75 -6.89 -0.30
C SER A 671 -28.38 -7.37 0.16
N CYS A 672 -28.19 -8.69 0.24
CA CYS A 672 -26.88 -9.28 0.52
C CYS A 672 -26.02 -9.15 -0.74
N ILE A 673 -24.85 -8.51 -0.64
CA ILE A 673 -23.97 -8.25 -1.78
C ILE A 673 -22.60 -8.87 -1.51
N ASP A 674 -22.10 -9.64 -2.46
CA ASP A 674 -20.77 -10.23 -2.37
C ASP A 674 -19.65 -9.21 -2.65
N TYR A 675 -18.40 -9.61 -2.42
CA TYR A 675 -17.21 -8.77 -2.63
C TYR A 675 -17.01 -8.33 -4.10
N THR A 676 -17.73 -8.91 -5.06
CA THR A 676 -17.73 -8.51 -6.48
C THR A 676 -18.83 -7.49 -6.82
N GLY A 677 -19.65 -7.12 -5.84
CA GLY A 677 -20.78 -6.20 -6.02
C GLY A 677 -22.05 -6.86 -6.54
N LYS A 678 -22.12 -8.20 -6.60
CA LYS A 678 -23.27 -8.94 -7.10
C LYS A 678 -24.23 -9.28 -5.95
N ILE A 679 -25.54 -9.11 -6.20
CA ILE A 679 -26.58 -9.53 -5.25
C ILE A 679 -26.55 -11.05 -5.13
N THR A 680 -26.46 -11.54 -3.90
CA THR A 680 -26.40 -12.95 -3.53
C THR A 680 -27.58 -13.29 -2.62
N ALA A 681 -27.80 -14.59 -2.43
CA ALA A 681 -28.81 -15.10 -1.52
C ALA A 681 -28.59 -14.55 -0.08
N PRO A 682 -29.65 -14.12 0.63
CA PRO A 682 -29.60 -13.57 1.99
C PRO A 682 -28.79 -14.37 3.00
N GLU A 683 -28.82 -15.70 2.86
CA GLU A 683 -28.23 -16.66 3.80
C GLU A 683 -26.69 -16.69 3.72
N LYS A 684 -26.10 -16.06 2.68
CA LYS A 684 -24.64 -15.94 2.54
C LYS A 684 -24.04 -14.76 3.30
N CYS A 685 -24.86 -13.87 3.86
CA CYS A 685 -24.41 -12.80 4.74
C CYS A 685 -24.36 -13.28 6.19
N SER A 686 -23.32 -12.90 6.93
CA SER A 686 -23.00 -13.43 8.27
C SER A 686 -24.00 -13.07 9.39
N SER A 687 -25.03 -12.27 9.10
CA SER A 687 -26.03 -11.80 10.06
C SER A 687 -27.43 -11.79 9.43
N PRO A 688 -28.51 -11.90 10.22
CA PRO A 688 -29.86 -11.61 9.74
C PRO A 688 -29.87 -10.21 9.12
N GLY A 689 -30.50 -10.08 7.95
CA GLY A 689 -30.59 -8.79 7.26
C GLY A 689 -31.38 -7.78 8.09
N PRO A 690 -31.00 -6.48 8.02
CA PRO A 690 -31.78 -5.45 8.67
C PRO A 690 -33.21 -5.46 8.09
N PRO A 691 -34.24 -5.23 8.92
CA PRO A 691 -35.62 -5.19 8.44
C PRO A 691 -35.79 -4.07 7.42
N PRO A 692 -36.81 -4.14 6.54
CA PRO A 692 -37.16 -3.06 5.63
C PRO A 692 -37.30 -1.75 6.43
N ALA A 693 -36.52 -0.74 6.05
CA ALA A 693 -36.55 0.54 6.73
C ALA A 693 -37.60 1.44 6.09
N THR A 694 -38.49 1.99 6.92
CA THR A 694 -39.47 3.02 6.57
C THR A 694 -39.00 4.37 7.10
N ALA A 695 -39.12 5.42 6.27
CA ALA A 695 -38.83 6.79 6.69
C ALA A 695 -39.89 7.74 6.13
N ALA A 696 -40.23 8.77 6.91
CA ALA A 696 -41.08 9.85 6.43
C ALA A 696 -40.40 10.60 5.27
N CYS A 697 -41.20 11.02 4.31
CA CYS A 697 -40.82 11.92 3.23
C CYS A 697 -41.85 13.04 3.13
N VAL A 698 -41.39 14.28 3.01
CA VAL A 698 -42.26 15.43 2.79
C VAL A 698 -41.95 15.98 1.41
N LEU A 699 -42.91 15.90 0.52
CA LEU A 699 -42.86 16.56 -0.78
C LEU A 699 -43.45 17.97 -0.65
N ARG A 700 -43.41 18.75 -1.74
CA ARG A 700 -44.05 20.07 -1.80
C ARG A 700 -45.47 20.03 -1.22
N GLN A 701 -45.91 21.14 -0.61
CA GLN A 701 -47.28 21.27 -0.14
C GLN A 701 -48.26 20.84 -1.24
N CYS A 702 -49.20 19.96 -0.86
CA CYS A 702 -50.50 19.96 -1.50
C CYS A 702 -51.18 21.29 -1.12
#